data_AF-A0AA42QGL0-F1
#
_entry.id   AF-A0AA42QGL0-F1
#
_cell.length_a   1.000
_cell.length_b   1.000
_cell.length_c   1.000
_cell.angle_alpha   90.00
_cell.angle_beta   90.00
_cell.angle_gamma   90.00
#
_symmetry.space_group_name_H-M   'P 1'
#
loop_
_entity.id
_entity.type
_entity.pdbx_description
1 polymer ?
#
loop_
_entity_poly.entity_id
_entity_poly.type
_entity_poly.pdbx_seq_one_letter_code
_entity_poly.pdbx_strand_id
1 'polypeptide(L)'
;MQARKLTLVEIGVGGLPSASPMAPRFSTWFPVPFKAPDVPPANGVNPTPVADGVVLEWDAVDLEGVIYVISRSESQDGPWTEIHRTTETRYVYSDGSGKTWWFQITPTVRGKTGVGTVVGAAPPTTSKDLAEQQTKLAAEISARIQAIADEAAARAAGLAQAARDLVTEALLRQQGVTEAMQAISAEAQARIDALLNEKMAREAAISREEQLRQSADESLARAVSEVAAGSGTQFDSIKLWPFNQTIEGWTGNGAPTLVDGWLRPANHATAPWVQSPVELAVDGSAYRFVKLRLKRVGSPTWKGLLQWITTVDQDWNAAKSASAREPVWDGDGVATIDVQDVAWWPATIDAIRLQVGDAQTVADYYLIDYVAVGRPQPGASVALVQEETLARIAADSAEALQRSSLAVQMRGDYEGSDVAGVRSGLVASERDARINGDGVNAQAIQLINARMPDGNGKTASEASVQQLAQANAAEHAAMGQQIDQIGVSLGEKADSTVVAQLRSEVNTIDGQVRANSQSLTSLTDRVSFAEGGVSANSSAISGLASTVSQQGETVSAHTEQLTQIGGKVTDLEGKELANSSAISGLTTRVTQQSGRLDSQAEQLTQLSSRVGDVDGKTNANASTIGGLTTRVTQTEQGLAAQVTQTGRLEARLESSNPNLLQNPKWSNGWTNWSVTEGGSIGYSDWDGTFAFLAPRPGDYRYMFQAVNFGGIPYTPFTGSVDMYRNSTRGAVFAQMEFFDAANNRIGTTPRADATHAPGSWKRYEFTGETPPGCAKVQIALYIYDTDYNSSFRRAKLETGRYATPFDEGRNVDGLASGFSNLNAAVTRHEGQITANANAVQGVQAQLGGKADAAVVVTMDATMKSLGASGNLLPNSTFPMWNRSGWSWWGNAGDWFKELGNPTGLNDWNQPGITGIGSVAKGNTAVGEIRVFGNDQDIAIEPGKTYCISAYMQLHRCDAQIALFYYDAAGNPLPGAAGTWIPQNGGNSAASGLTSLPRPFVIVKAPPGCRRARMAVYIRAAAGADTSAPYFWMFRPMFSQVLDGATTAPAWTAGGQEASAQWGVNVRADKKIGGVQLSATGEISAFDVLADMFRVSSPSAGMRTEFSDGHWRVYDQNGRLRMRWGVVP
;
A
#
# COMPACT_ATOMS: atom_id res chain seq x y z
N MET A 1 -52.18 -51.29 25.23
CA MET A 1 -52.31 -52.55 24.45
C MET A 1 -53.23 -53.50 25.20
N GLN A 2 -53.58 -54.65 24.62
CA GLN A 2 -54.62 -55.55 25.12
C GLN A 2 -54.13 -56.46 26.27
N ALA A 3 -54.99 -56.92 27.19
CA ALA A 3 -56.30 -56.41 27.56
C ALA A 3 -56.76 -56.89 28.96
N ARG A 4 -57.37 -55.97 29.72
CA ARG A 4 -58.46 -56.14 30.71
C ARG A 4 -58.27 -57.17 31.84
N LYS A 5 -58.21 -56.77 33.11
CA LYS A 5 -59.13 -55.96 33.97
C LYS A 5 -60.12 -56.85 34.76
N LEU A 6 -59.95 -56.83 36.08
CA LEU A 6 -61.00 -56.83 37.11
C LEU A 6 -61.91 -58.10 37.05
N THR A 7 -62.99 -58.31 37.80
CA THR A 7 -63.91 -57.54 38.69
C THR A 7 -64.51 -58.60 39.66
N LEU A 8 -65.37 -58.36 40.66
CA LEU A 8 -66.13 -57.20 41.13
C LEU A 8 -66.30 -57.32 42.66
N VAL A 9 -66.31 -56.17 43.30
CA VAL A 9 -66.98 -55.89 44.58
C VAL A 9 -68.49 -56.21 44.47
N GLU A 10 -69.13 -56.68 45.54
CA GLU A 10 -70.57 -56.46 45.72
C GLU A 10 -70.91 -56.31 47.22
N ILE A 11 -71.85 -55.41 47.55
CA ILE A 11 -72.25 -55.08 48.93
C ILE A 11 -73.76 -54.80 48.96
N GLY A 12 -74.47 -55.46 49.90
CA GLY A 12 -75.67 -54.93 50.56
C GLY A 12 -76.98 -54.90 49.77
N VAL A 13 -78.09 -55.29 50.41
CA VAL A 13 -79.42 -55.42 49.78
C VAL A 13 -80.51 -54.79 50.64
N GLY A 14 -81.50 -54.11 50.04
CA GLY A 14 -82.84 -53.93 50.62
C GLY A 14 -83.58 -52.61 50.33
N GLY A 15 -84.77 -52.67 49.71
CA GLY A 15 -85.74 -51.55 49.64
C GLY A 15 -86.57 -51.47 48.34
N LEU A 16 -87.91 -51.45 48.46
CA LEU A 16 -88.94 -51.31 47.40
C LEU A 16 -89.96 -50.21 47.82
N PRO A 17 -90.95 -49.70 47.02
CA PRO A 17 -91.61 -50.32 45.84
C PRO A 17 -92.12 -49.43 44.65
N SER A 18 -92.45 -50.11 43.53
CA SER A 18 -93.53 -49.90 42.52
C SER A 18 -94.34 -48.59 42.36
N ALA A 19 -94.38 -48.03 41.12
CA ALA A 19 -95.63 -47.76 40.35
C ALA A 19 -95.42 -47.41 38.83
N SER A 20 -96.37 -47.84 37.98
CA SER A 20 -96.54 -47.79 36.50
C SER A 20 -96.76 -46.38 35.84
N PRO A 21 -96.99 -46.23 34.50
CA PRO A 21 -96.34 -46.81 33.29
C PRO A 21 -96.16 -45.86 32.05
N MET A 22 -95.41 -46.32 31.03
CA MET A 22 -95.53 -46.10 29.55
C MET A 22 -95.67 -44.70 28.88
N ALA A 23 -94.80 -44.45 27.88
CA ALA A 23 -95.17 -43.94 26.54
C ALA A 23 -94.12 -44.34 25.44
N PRO A 24 -94.48 -44.61 24.16
CA PRO A 24 -93.52 -45.13 23.14
C PRO A 24 -93.44 -44.31 21.81
N ARG A 25 -92.55 -44.70 20.86
CA ARG A 25 -92.86 -45.11 19.45
C ARG A 25 -91.66 -45.10 18.46
N PHE A 26 -91.47 -46.24 17.77
CA PHE A 26 -91.09 -46.48 16.34
C PHE A 26 -89.94 -45.71 15.61
N SER A 27 -89.30 -46.20 14.53
CA SER A 27 -89.00 -47.55 13.95
C SER A 27 -88.27 -47.37 12.60
N THR A 28 -87.43 -48.32 12.13
CA THR A 28 -87.55 -49.05 10.82
C THR A 28 -86.25 -49.69 10.25
N TRP A 29 -86.45 -50.78 9.49
CA TRP A 29 -85.60 -51.41 8.43
C TRP A 29 -84.49 -52.45 8.77
N PHE A 30 -84.23 -53.29 7.75
CA PHE A 30 -83.55 -54.62 7.65
C PHE A 30 -83.00 -54.74 6.18
N PRO A 31 -82.09 -55.67 5.74
CA PRO A 31 -82.27 -57.14 5.83
C PRO A 31 -81.04 -58.12 5.72
N VAL A 32 -81.33 -59.43 5.89
CA VAL A 32 -80.60 -60.68 5.49
C VAL A 32 -79.17 -61.03 6.05
N PRO A 33 -78.76 -62.34 6.09
CA PRO A 33 -77.87 -62.85 7.16
C PRO A 33 -76.61 -63.64 6.74
N PHE A 34 -75.76 -63.97 7.73
CA PHE A 34 -74.70 -65.00 7.66
C PHE A 34 -75.01 -66.15 8.63
N LYS A 35 -74.76 -67.42 8.22
CA LYS A 35 -75.00 -68.62 9.04
C LYS A 35 -73.68 -69.27 9.44
N ALA A 36 -73.29 -69.14 10.71
CA ALA A 36 -72.01 -69.64 11.21
C ALA A 36 -71.96 -71.18 11.37
N PRO A 37 -70.84 -71.84 11.04
CA PRO A 37 -70.65 -73.29 11.18
C PRO A 37 -70.70 -73.76 12.64
N ASP A 38 -70.84 -75.06 12.87
CA ASP A 38 -70.81 -75.67 14.21
C ASP A 38 -69.36 -75.91 14.69
N VAL A 39 -69.14 -75.89 16.01
CA VAL A 39 -67.80 -75.93 16.63
C VAL A 39 -67.66 -77.21 17.47
N PRO A 40 -66.75 -78.14 17.12
CA PRO A 40 -66.53 -79.39 17.87
C PRO A 40 -65.74 -79.13 19.17
N PRO A 41 -65.79 -80.04 20.16
CA PRO A 41 -65.03 -79.93 21.41
C PRO A 41 -63.51 -80.10 21.20
N ALA A 42 -62.72 -79.67 22.21
CA ALA A 42 -61.29 -79.91 22.26
C ALA A 42 -60.99 -81.31 22.84
N ASN A 43 -60.31 -82.17 22.08
CA ASN A 43 -59.97 -83.53 22.51
C ASN A 43 -58.57 -83.58 23.14
N GLY A 44 -58.19 -84.73 23.70
CA GLY A 44 -56.81 -85.02 24.11
C GLY A 44 -56.32 -84.35 25.39
N VAL A 45 -57.18 -83.63 26.13
CA VAL A 45 -56.78 -82.86 27.32
C VAL A 45 -56.07 -83.74 28.38
N ASN A 46 -54.83 -83.42 28.72
CA ASN A 46 -54.01 -84.22 29.64
C ASN A 46 -53.19 -83.37 30.64
N PRO A 47 -53.28 -83.62 31.97
CA PRO A 47 -52.54 -82.88 33.00
C PRO A 47 -51.21 -83.53 33.44
N THR A 48 -50.11 -82.76 33.48
CA THR A 48 -48.78 -83.22 33.92
C THR A 48 -48.21 -82.35 35.06
N PRO A 49 -48.01 -82.87 36.29
CA PRO A 49 -47.41 -82.12 37.40
C PRO A 49 -45.96 -81.70 37.14
N VAL A 50 -45.58 -80.50 37.59
CA VAL A 50 -44.23 -79.93 37.52
C VAL A 50 -43.85 -79.28 38.86
N ALA A 51 -42.58 -78.89 39.03
CA ALA A 51 -42.02 -78.43 40.31
C ALA A 51 -42.87 -77.36 41.02
N ASP A 52 -43.43 -76.42 40.25
CA ASP A 52 -44.30 -75.34 40.75
C ASP A 52 -45.62 -75.28 39.95
N GLY A 53 -46.30 -76.41 39.66
CA GLY A 53 -47.61 -76.38 38.98
C GLY A 53 -48.08 -77.66 38.29
N VAL A 54 -48.97 -77.50 37.31
CA VAL A 54 -49.43 -78.55 36.37
C VAL A 54 -49.58 -77.98 34.96
N VAL A 55 -49.05 -78.70 33.96
CA VAL A 55 -49.22 -78.38 32.53
C VAL A 55 -50.48 -79.09 32.01
N LEU A 56 -51.34 -78.38 31.29
CA LEU A 56 -52.50 -78.92 30.56
C LEU A 56 -52.24 -78.79 29.06
N GLU A 57 -52.29 -79.88 28.30
CA GLU A 57 -52.13 -79.86 26.83
C GLU A 57 -53.30 -80.61 26.15
N TRP A 58 -53.70 -80.20 24.95
CA TRP A 58 -54.86 -80.73 24.20
C TRP A 58 -54.67 -80.62 22.67
N ASP A 59 -55.64 -81.12 21.89
CA ASP A 59 -55.58 -81.20 20.43
C ASP A 59 -56.06 -79.93 19.69
N ALA A 60 -55.50 -79.68 18.51
CA ALA A 60 -55.89 -78.60 17.60
C ALA A 60 -57.29 -78.83 16.98
N VAL A 61 -58.12 -77.77 16.98
CA VAL A 61 -59.45 -77.74 16.34
C VAL A 61 -59.33 -76.94 15.05
N ASP A 62 -59.46 -77.62 13.91
CA ASP A 62 -59.21 -77.06 12.57
C ASP A 62 -60.36 -76.16 12.08
N LEU A 63 -60.48 -74.97 12.69
CA LEU A 63 -61.44 -73.91 12.31
C LEU A 63 -60.79 -72.52 12.37
N GLU A 64 -60.86 -71.76 11.29
CA GLU A 64 -60.23 -70.44 11.16
C GLU A 64 -60.81 -69.40 12.15
N GLY A 65 -60.00 -69.03 13.14
CA GLY A 65 -60.37 -68.10 14.20
C GLY A 65 -60.98 -68.78 15.44
N VAL A 66 -60.60 -70.03 15.71
CA VAL A 66 -60.86 -70.69 17.00
C VAL A 66 -60.05 -70.05 18.14
N ILE A 67 -60.68 -69.91 19.30
CA ILE A 67 -60.09 -69.50 20.58
C ILE A 67 -60.56 -70.49 21.64
N TYR A 68 -59.62 -71.14 22.32
CA TYR A 68 -59.89 -72.00 23.46
C TYR A 68 -60.12 -71.17 24.72
N VAL A 69 -61.19 -71.49 25.44
CA VAL A 69 -61.53 -70.93 26.74
C VAL A 69 -61.14 -71.97 27.80
N ILE A 70 -60.09 -71.71 28.56
CA ILE A 70 -59.74 -72.52 29.72
C ILE A 70 -60.48 -71.91 30.92
N SER A 71 -61.32 -72.71 31.55
CA SER A 71 -61.98 -72.40 32.82
C SER A 71 -61.50 -73.36 33.91
N ARG A 72 -61.56 -72.96 35.18
CA ARG A 72 -61.36 -73.85 36.34
C ARG A 72 -62.59 -73.88 37.25
N SER A 73 -62.64 -74.89 38.11
CA SER A 73 -63.64 -75.06 39.16
C SER A 73 -63.05 -75.93 40.28
N GLU A 74 -63.51 -75.75 41.53
CA GLU A 74 -63.20 -76.69 42.62
C GLU A 74 -64.02 -78.00 42.49
N SER A 75 -65.00 -78.06 41.59
CA SER A 75 -65.89 -79.21 41.30
C SER A 75 -65.97 -79.54 39.80
N GLN A 76 -66.08 -80.82 39.46
CA GLN A 76 -66.07 -81.33 38.08
C GLN A 76 -67.25 -80.85 37.21
N ASP A 77 -68.37 -80.43 37.80
CA ASP A 77 -69.55 -79.93 37.07
C ASP A 77 -69.62 -78.39 36.98
N GLY A 78 -68.64 -77.69 37.58
CA GLY A 78 -68.67 -76.23 37.76
C GLY A 78 -69.14 -75.80 39.17
N PRO A 79 -69.45 -74.50 39.39
CA PRO A 79 -69.50 -73.42 38.40
C PRO A 79 -68.14 -73.07 37.80
N TRP A 80 -68.10 -72.93 36.48
CA TRP A 80 -66.88 -72.69 35.73
C TRP A 80 -66.47 -71.22 35.75
N THR A 81 -65.26 -70.95 36.27
CA THR A 81 -64.62 -69.64 36.21
C THR A 81 -63.61 -69.63 35.07
N GLU A 82 -63.85 -68.83 34.03
CA GLU A 82 -62.87 -68.60 32.95
C GLU A 82 -61.55 -68.06 33.55
N ILE A 83 -60.43 -68.74 33.29
CA ILE A 83 -59.10 -68.33 33.73
C ILE A 83 -58.20 -67.85 32.59
N HIS A 84 -58.43 -68.34 31.36
CA HIS A 84 -57.62 -67.96 30.22
C HIS A 84 -58.35 -68.14 28.88
N ARG A 85 -57.95 -67.35 27.88
CA ARG A 85 -58.29 -67.56 26.47
C ARG A 85 -57.04 -67.52 25.61
N THR A 86 -56.85 -68.54 24.79
CA THR A 86 -55.68 -68.68 23.91
C THR A 86 -56.04 -69.33 22.58
N THR A 87 -55.18 -69.16 21.58
CA THR A 87 -55.19 -69.93 20.32
C THR A 87 -54.17 -71.08 20.33
N GLU A 88 -53.31 -71.16 21.35
CA GLU A 88 -52.45 -72.33 21.59
C GLU A 88 -53.26 -73.52 22.10
N THR A 89 -52.70 -74.73 21.99
CA THR A 89 -53.34 -75.96 22.47
C THR A 89 -52.77 -76.47 23.80
N ARG A 90 -52.20 -75.55 24.60
CA ARG A 90 -51.66 -75.83 25.93
C ARG A 90 -51.77 -74.64 26.87
N TYR A 91 -51.74 -74.92 28.17
CA TYR A 91 -51.79 -73.93 29.24
C TYR A 91 -51.16 -74.50 30.53
N VAL A 92 -50.24 -73.75 31.16
CA VAL A 92 -49.69 -74.13 32.47
C VAL A 92 -50.51 -73.46 33.56
N TYR A 93 -51.07 -74.27 34.47
CA TYR A 93 -51.73 -73.79 35.68
C TYR A 93 -50.80 -73.92 36.89
N SER A 94 -50.71 -72.85 37.68
CA SER A 94 -50.16 -72.91 39.02
C SER A 94 -50.85 -71.90 39.93
N ASP A 95 -50.99 -72.26 41.20
CA ASP A 95 -51.49 -71.43 42.28
C ASP A 95 -50.73 -71.63 43.61
N GLY A 96 -49.72 -72.50 43.63
CA GLY A 96 -48.97 -72.89 44.84
C GLY A 96 -49.81 -73.48 45.98
N SER A 97 -51.08 -73.85 45.75
CA SER A 97 -52.04 -74.06 46.85
C SER A 97 -52.06 -75.49 47.40
N GLY A 98 -51.44 -76.45 46.71
CA GLY A 98 -51.52 -77.88 47.03
C GLY A 98 -52.92 -78.50 46.87
N LYS A 99 -53.87 -77.80 46.23
CA LYS A 99 -55.26 -78.27 46.07
C LYS A 99 -55.48 -78.92 44.71
N THR A 100 -56.44 -79.83 44.64
CA THR A 100 -56.96 -80.37 43.38
C THR A 100 -57.94 -79.39 42.74
N TRP A 101 -57.74 -79.12 41.45
CA TRP A 101 -58.63 -78.30 40.62
C TRP A 101 -59.12 -79.07 39.41
N TRP A 102 -60.34 -78.76 38.97
CA TRP A 102 -60.89 -79.20 37.69
C TRP A 102 -60.78 -78.08 36.66
N PHE A 103 -60.55 -78.44 35.40
CA PHE A 103 -60.34 -77.53 34.29
C PHE A 103 -61.21 -77.92 33.10
N GLN A 104 -61.92 -76.96 32.51
CA GLN A 104 -62.71 -77.14 31.29
C GLN A 104 -62.07 -76.36 30.13
N ILE A 105 -61.82 -77.02 29.00
CA ILE A 105 -61.29 -76.43 27.78
C ILE A 105 -62.41 -76.39 26.72
N THR A 106 -62.87 -75.19 26.37
CA THR A 106 -64.02 -74.98 25.48
C THR A 106 -63.63 -74.16 24.25
N PRO A 107 -63.59 -74.72 23.03
CA PRO A 107 -63.32 -73.95 21.82
C PRO A 107 -64.48 -73.03 21.44
N THR A 108 -64.15 -71.83 20.95
CA THR A 108 -65.09 -70.81 20.48
C THR A 108 -64.63 -70.26 19.13
N VAL A 109 -65.53 -70.10 18.16
CA VAL A 109 -65.22 -69.54 16.83
C VAL A 109 -66.16 -68.36 16.55
N ARG A 110 -65.59 -67.17 16.34
CA ARG A 110 -66.31 -65.93 15.99
C ARG A 110 -67.56 -65.65 16.86
N GLY A 111 -67.49 -65.99 18.15
CA GLY A 111 -68.56 -65.78 19.14
C GLY A 111 -69.54 -66.94 19.34
N LYS A 112 -69.41 -68.04 18.58
CA LYS A 112 -70.18 -69.28 18.79
C LYS A 112 -69.33 -70.31 19.57
N THR A 113 -69.93 -70.97 20.54
CA THR A 113 -69.26 -71.83 21.53
C THR A 113 -69.50 -73.31 21.23
N GLY A 114 -68.43 -74.13 21.28
CA GLY A 114 -68.53 -75.59 21.24
C GLY A 114 -68.81 -76.20 22.61
N VAL A 115 -68.73 -77.53 22.72
CA VAL A 115 -68.80 -78.24 24.02
C VAL A 115 -67.42 -78.22 24.69
N GLY A 116 -67.37 -78.11 26.02
CA GLY A 116 -66.13 -78.01 26.80
C GLY A 116 -65.71 -79.32 27.48
N THR A 117 -64.44 -79.71 27.32
CA THR A 117 -63.86 -80.98 27.82
C THR A 117 -63.20 -80.78 29.19
N VAL A 118 -63.39 -81.70 30.14
CA VAL A 118 -63.04 -81.53 31.56
C VAL A 118 -61.99 -82.53 32.08
N VAL A 119 -60.99 -82.05 32.82
CA VAL A 119 -59.96 -82.86 33.54
C VAL A 119 -59.64 -82.29 34.92
N GLY A 120 -58.92 -82.99 35.80
CA GLY A 120 -58.52 -82.47 37.12
C GLY A 120 -57.13 -82.91 37.61
N ALA A 121 -56.46 -82.07 38.42
CA ALA A 121 -55.08 -82.28 38.90
C ALA A 121 -54.70 -81.41 40.12
N ALA A 122 -53.57 -81.73 40.79
CA ALA A 122 -53.08 -81.06 42.01
C ALA A 122 -51.53 -80.85 42.01
N PRO A 123 -50.99 -79.65 42.34
CA PRO A 123 -49.54 -79.40 42.43
C PRO A 123 -48.87 -79.78 43.79
N PRO A 124 -47.55 -80.10 43.82
CA PRO A 124 -46.80 -80.47 45.04
C PRO A 124 -46.10 -79.29 45.77
N THR A 125 -45.47 -79.54 46.94
CA THR A 125 -44.95 -78.50 47.87
C THR A 125 -43.63 -78.86 48.62
N THR A 126 -42.54 -79.15 47.91
CA THR A 126 -41.23 -79.56 48.51
C THR A 126 -40.36 -78.44 49.12
N SER A 127 -40.90 -77.24 49.35
CA SER A 127 -40.11 -76.02 49.59
C SER A 127 -39.62 -75.78 51.02
N LYS A 128 -40.25 -76.38 52.04
CA LYS A 128 -40.14 -75.89 53.43
C LYS A 128 -38.76 -76.02 54.09
N ASP A 129 -38.15 -77.21 54.07
CA ASP A 129 -36.94 -77.45 54.89
C ASP A 129 -35.69 -76.82 54.27
N LEU A 130 -35.63 -76.77 52.93
CA LEU A 130 -34.64 -75.97 52.21
C LEU A 130 -34.81 -74.48 52.53
N ALA A 131 -36.06 -74.00 52.61
CA ALA A 131 -36.34 -72.63 53.00
C ALA A 131 -35.91 -72.33 54.44
N GLU A 132 -35.95 -73.25 55.41
CA GLU A 132 -35.48 -72.94 56.78
C GLU A 132 -33.96 -72.73 56.86
N GLN A 133 -33.14 -73.54 56.18
CA GLN A 133 -31.69 -73.30 56.12
C GLN A 133 -31.34 -72.08 55.26
N GLN A 134 -32.01 -71.91 54.12
CA GLN A 134 -31.89 -70.68 53.32
C GLN A 134 -32.30 -69.46 54.13
N THR A 135 -33.34 -69.53 54.97
CA THR A 135 -33.78 -68.41 55.82
C THR A 135 -32.72 -68.02 56.85
N LYS A 136 -32.03 -68.98 57.48
CA LYS A 136 -30.95 -68.64 58.43
C LYS A 136 -29.73 -68.02 57.75
N LEU A 137 -29.28 -68.58 56.63
CA LEU A 137 -28.15 -68.01 55.89
C LEU A 137 -28.52 -66.67 55.24
N ALA A 138 -29.73 -66.55 54.68
CA ALA A 138 -30.26 -65.29 54.16
C ALA A 138 -30.50 -64.27 55.27
N ALA A 139 -30.81 -64.67 56.51
CA ALA A 139 -30.92 -63.75 57.65
C ALA A 139 -29.54 -63.20 58.06
N GLU A 140 -28.49 -64.03 58.12
CA GLU A 140 -27.13 -63.52 58.41
C GLU A 140 -26.60 -62.68 57.25
N ILE A 141 -26.79 -63.12 56.00
CA ILE A 141 -26.42 -62.35 54.80
C ILE A 141 -27.21 -61.03 54.77
N SER A 142 -28.52 -61.03 55.07
CA SER A 142 -29.32 -59.81 55.16
C SER A 142 -28.87 -58.93 56.32
N ALA A 143 -28.49 -59.47 57.48
CA ALA A 143 -27.98 -58.68 58.60
C ALA A 143 -26.62 -58.03 58.26
N ARG A 144 -25.73 -58.72 57.54
CA ARG A 144 -24.46 -58.16 57.06
C ARG A 144 -24.67 -57.15 55.94
N ILE A 145 -25.55 -57.44 54.98
CA ILE A 145 -25.93 -56.49 53.92
C ILE A 145 -26.61 -55.26 54.52
N GLN A 146 -27.49 -55.42 55.50
CA GLN A 146 -28.14 -54.32 56.20
C GLN A 146 -27.12 -53.50 57.00
N ALA A 147 -26.21 -54.12 57.76
CA ALA A 147 -25.16 -53.38 58.47
C ALA A 147 -24.23 -52.61 57.51
N ILE A 148 -23.89 -53.18 56.35
CA ILE A 148 -23.12 -52.50 55.30
C ILE A 148 -23.95 -51.42 54.61
N ALA A 149 -25.25 -51.62 54.41
CA ALA A 149 -26.17 -50.64 53.84
C ALA A 149 -26.45 -49.49 54.82
N ASP A 150 -26.51 -49.76 56.12
CA ASP A 150 -26.66 -48.79 57.20
C ASP A 150 -25.37 -47.98 57.37
N GLU A 151 -24.20 -48.63 57.30
CA GLU A 151 -22.91 -47.92 57.27
C GLU A 151 -22.76 -47.10 55.98
N ALA A 152 -23.13 -47.64 54.82
CA ALA A 152 -23.13 -46.92 53.56
C ALA A 152 -24.14 -45.76 53.56
N ALA A 153 -25.32 -45.94 54.18
CA ALA A 153 -26.32 -44.90 54.36
C ALA A 153 -25.88 -43.84 55.37
N ALA A 154 -25.18 -44.22 56.45
CA ALA A 154 -24.59 -43.28 57.41
C ALA A 154 -23.43 -42.49 56.79
N ARG A 155 -22.56 -43.15 56.01
CA ARG A 155 -21.50 -42.49 55.21
C ARG A 155 -22.10 -41.60 54.11
N ALA A 156 -23.14 -42.04 53.42
CA ALA A 156 -23.84 -41.25 52.40
C ALA A 156 -24.63 -40.08 53.02
N ALA A 157 -25.22 -40.26 54.20
CA ALA A 157 -25.86 -39.19 54.96
C ALA A 157 -24.83 -38.19 55.51
N GLY A 158 -23.66 -38.66 55.95
CA GLY A 158 -22.53 -37.82 56.35
C GLY A 158 -21.91 -37.06 55.18
N LEU A 159 -21.77 -37.68 54.01
CA LEU A 159 -21.35 -37.02 52.77
C LEU A 159 -22.41 -36.05 52.24
N ALA A 160 -23.69 -36.40 52.30
CA ALA A 160 -24.79 -35.50 51.95
C ALA A 160 -24.93 -34.36 52.96
N GLN A 161 -24.61 -34.59 54.24
CA GLN A 161 -24.57 -33.53 55.24
C GLN A 161 -23.36 -32.63 55.00
N ALA A 162 -22.15 -33.16 54.82
CA ALA A 162 -20.97 -32.36 54.46
C ALA A 162 -21.16 -31.59 53.13
N ALA A 163 -21.89 -32.16 52.17
CA ALA A 163 -22.27 -31.46 50.94
C ALA A 163 -23.32 -30.37 51.20
N ARG A 164 -24.34 -30.62 52.05
CA ARG A 164 -25.30 -29.59 52.49
C ARG A 164 -24.61 -28.48 53.29
N ASP A 165 -23.67 -28.81 54.16
CA ASP A 165 -22.91 -27.88 54.99
C ASP A 165 -21.98 -27.04 54.12
N LEU A 166 -21.24 -27.65 53.19
CA LEU A 166 -20.39 -26.94 52.23
C LEU A 166 -21.21 -26.07 51.27
N VAL A 167 -22.38 -26.52 50.82
CA VAL A 167 -23.32 -25.71 50.03
C VAL A 167 -23.92 -24.59 50.87
N THR A 168 -24.21 -24.80 52.16
CA THR A 168 -24.73 -23.78 53.08
C THR A 168 -23.66 -22.76 53.43
N GLU A 169 -22.41 -23.19 53.63
CA GLU A 169 -21.25 -22.32 53.86
C GLU A 169 -20.89 -21.53 52.59
N ALA A 170 -21.01 -22.15 51.41
CA ALA A 170 -20.91 -21.46 50.12
C ALA A 170 -22.05 -20.47 49.91
N LEU A 171 -23.29 -20.81 50.28
CA LEU A 171 -24.43 -19.89 50.26
C LEU A 171 -24.22 -18.74 51.24
N LEU A 172 -23.74 -18.99 52.46
CA LEU A 172 -23.45 -17.96 53.47
C LEU A 172 -22.29 -17.05 53.04
N ARG A 173 -21.26 -17.58 52.35
CA ARG A 173 -20.22 -16.76 51.73
C ARG A 173 -20.75 -15.96 50.54
N GLN A 174 -21.56 -16.57 49.67
CA GLN A 174 -22.17 -15.90 48.52
C GLN A 174 -23.14 -14.82 48.98
N GLN A 175 -23.94 -15.10 50.00
CA GLN A 175 -24.87 -14.18 50.65
C GLN A 175 -24.09 -13.07 51.35
N GLY A 176 -23.10 -13.36 52.18
CA GLY A 176 -22.28 -12.32 52.81
C GLY A 176 -21.50 -11.45 51.81
N VAL A 177 -21.06 -11.99 50.68
CA VAL A 177 -20.49 -11.21 49.57
C VAL A 177 -21.58 -10.39 48.85
N THR A 178 -22.77 -10.94 48.64
CA THR A 178 -23.90 -10.25 48.00
C THR A 178 -24.42 -9.12 48.89
N GLU A 179 -24.57 -9.35 50.20
CA GLU A 179 -24.94 -8.38 51.23
C GLU A 179 -23.86 -7.32 51.38
N ALA A 180 -22.57 -7.67 51.32
CA ALA A 180 -21.49 -6.68 51.29
C ALA A 180 -21.51 -5.84 50.00
N MET A 181 -21.74 -6.45 48.83
CA MET A 181 -21.87 -5.73 47.57
C MET A 181 -23.14 -4.86 47.53
N GLN A 182 -24.25 -5.31 48.12
CA GLN A 182 -25.50 -4.56 48.28
C GLN A 182 -25.36 -3.43 49.30
N ALA A 183 -24.64 -3.64 50.40
CA ALA A 183 -24.35 -2.59 51.38
C ALA A 183 -23.42 -1.53 50.78
N ILE A 184 -22.40 -1.95 50.01
CA ILE A 184 -21.50 -1.03 49.28
C ILE A 184 -22.26 -0.28 48.18
N SER A 185 -23.16 -0.95 47.42
CA SER A 185 -23.96 -0.27 46.39
C SER A 185 -25.05 0.62 46.98
N ALA A 186 -25.68 0.24 48.09
CA ALA A 186 -26.64 1.07 48.81
C ALA A 186 -25.98 2.27 49.49
N GLU A 187 -24.78 2.12 50.07
CA GLU A 187 -23.99 3.23 50.60
C GLU A 187 -23.49 4.15 49.48
N ALA A 188 -23.05 3.59 48.34
CA ALA A 188 -22.68 4.37 47.17
C ALA A 188 -23.88 5.13 46.60
N GLN A 189 -25.05 4.47 46.48
CA GLN A 189 -26.28 5.10 46.02
C GLN A 189 -26.77 6.15 47.01
N ALA A 190 -26.77 5.88 48.32
CA ALA A 190 -27.12 6.86 49.35
C ALA A 190 -26.18 8.08 49.35
N ARG A 191 -24.89 7.91 49.03
CA ARG A 191 -23.95 9.02 48.82
C ARG A 191 -24.20 9.78 47.52
N ILE A 192 -24.53 9.08 46.43
CA ILE A 192 -24.91 9.70 45.15
C ILE A 192 -26.21 10.49 45.32
N ASP A 193 -27.22 9.92 45.96
CA ASP A 193 -28.50 10.54 46.27
C ASP A 193 -28.33 11.68 47.27
N ALA A 194 -27.47 11.56 48.28
CA ALA A 194 -27.14 12.66 49.18
C ALA A 194 -26.45 13.82 48.43
N LEU A 195 -25.46 13.53 47.58
CA LEU A 195 -24.80 14.53 46.74
C LEU A 195 -25.74 15.14 45.70
N LEU A 196 -26.66 14.36 45.13
CA LEU A 196 -27.65 14.82 44.17
C LEU A 196 -28.72 15.67 44.85
N ASN A 197 -29.19 15.29 46.05
CA ASN A 197 -30.12 16.08 46.84
C ASN A 197 -29.46 17.37 47.38
N GLU A 198 -28.19 17.33 47.78
CA GLU A 198 -27.43 18.52 48.19
C GLU A 198 -27.21 19.45 46.99
N LYS A 199 -26.82 18.89 45.84
CA LYS A 199 -26.73 19.62 44.56
C LYS A 199 -28.07 20.23 44.15
N MET A 200 -29.16 19.46 44.15
CA MET A 200 -30.50 19.97 43.79
C MET A 200 -30.99 21.00 44.80
N ALA A 201 -30.68 20.85 46.09
CA ALA A 201 -30.98 21.86 47.11
C ALA A 201 -30.14 23.14 46.89
N ARG A 202 -28.87 23.03 46.47
CA ARG A 202 -28.05 24.18 46.05
C ARG A 202 -28.56 24.82 44.77
N GLU A 203 -28.88 24.06 43.73
CA GLU A 203 -29.41 24.59 42.47
C GLU A 203 -30.79 25.24 42.68
N ALA A 204 -31.65 24.66 43.54
CA ALA A 204 -32.91 25.27 43.94
C ALA A 204 -32.71 26.50 44.85
N ALA A 205 -31.71 26.50 45.74
CA ALA A 205 -31.39 27.67 46.58
C ALA A 205 -30.77 28.81 45.78
N ILE A 206 -29.90 28.50 44.80
CA ILE A 206 -29.34 29.46 43.84
C ILE A 206 -30.46 30.00 42.95
N SER A 207 -31.27 29.13 42.33
CA SER A 207 -32.41 29.57 41.51
C SER A 207 -33.41 30.40 42.32
N ARG A 208 -33.62 30.08 43.61
CA ARG A 208 -34.47 30.87 44.51
C ARG A 208 -33.82 32.18 44.92
N GLU A 209 -32.52 32.23 45.17
CA GLU A 209 -31.78 33.47 45.47
C GLU A 209 -31.71 34.38 44.22
N GLU A 210 -31.55 33.81 43.03
CA GLU A 210 -31.60 34.53 41.74
C GLU A 210 -33.02 35.04 41.46
N GLN A 211 -34.06 34.23 41.68
CA GLN A 211 -35.45 34.68 41.59
C GLN A 211 -35.82 35.70 42.67
N LEU A 212 -35.31 35.57 43.91
CA LEU A 212 -35.52 36.54 44.98
C LEU A 212 -34.77 37.84 44.72
N ARG A 213 -33.54 37.80 44.18
CA ARG A 213 -32.81 39.00 43.73
C ARG A 213 -33.49 39.65 42.55
N GLN A 214 -33.80 38.90 41.49
CA GLN A 214 -34.50 39.46 40.34
C GLN A 214 -35.87 40.03 40.73
N SER A 215 -36.66 39.33 41.55
CA SER A 215 -37.94 39.86 42.01
C SER A 215 -37.81 40.99 43.02
N ALA A 216 -36.75 41.04 43.84
CA ALA A 216 -36.45 42.19 44.71
C ALA A 216 -35.95 43.40 43.92
N ASP A 217 -35.10 43.22 42.91
CA ASP A 217 -34.61 44.27 42.01
C ASP A 217 -35.73 44.76 41.09
N GLU A 218 -36.60 43.88 40.57
CA GLU A 218 -37.82 44.25 39.84
C GLU A 218 -38.85 44.92 40.76
N SER A 219 -39.02 44.48 42.01
CA SER A 219 -39.95 45.11 42.96
C SER A 219 -39.42 46.43 43.49
N LEU A 220 -38.10 46.58 43.63
CA LEU A 220 -37.46 47.85 43.95
C LEU A 220 -37.52 48.80 42.75
N ALA A 221 -37.30 48.31 41.53
CA ALA A 221 -37.48 49.11 40.31
C ALA A 221 -38.94 49.52 40.12
N ARG A 222 -39.91 48.63 40.36
CA ARG A 222 -41.35 48.96 40.34
C ARG A 222 -41.72 49.92 41.45
N ALA A 223 -41.32 49.68 42.71
CA ALA A 223 -41.62 50.58 43.82
C ALA A 223 -40.97 51.97 43.62
N VAL A 224 -39.74 52.05 43.12
CA VAL A 224 -39.11 53.33 42.74
C VAL A 224 -39.87 53.99 41.59
N SER A 225 -40.30 53.23 40.59
CA SER A 225 -41.08 53.73 39.45
C SER A 225 -42.49 54.19 39.85
N GLU A 226 -43.17 53.48 40.76
CA GLU A 226 -44.54 53.76 41.22
C GLU A 226 -44.58 54.87 42.27
N VAL A 227 -43.57 54.97 43.14
CA VAL A 227 -43.38 56.14 44.02
C VAL A 227 -43.00 57.38 43.19
N ALA A 228 -42.27 57.22 42.07
CA ALA A 228 -42.04 58.30 41.11
C ALA A 228 -43.28 58.62 40.24
N ALA A 229 -44.17 57.66 40.00
CA ALA A 229 -45.33 57.77 39.12
C ALA A 229 -46.66 58.09 39.83
N GLY A 230 -46.62 58.93 40.87
CA GLY A 230 -47.77 59.72 41.30
C GLY A 230 -48.75 59.03 42.26
N SER A 231 -48.57 59.30 43.56
CA SER A 231 -49.62 59.07 44.55
C SER A 231 -50.86 59.92 44.22
N GLY A 232 -51.96 59.28 43.80
CA GLY A 232 -53.20 59.94 43.40
C GLY A 232 -54.42 59.05 43.57
N THR A 233 -55.49 59.60 44.12
CA THR A 233 -56.76 58.89 44.37
C THR A 233 -57.43 58.43 43.08
N GLN A 234 -57.84 57.17 43.00
CA GLN A 234 -58.60 56.66 41.86
C GLN A 234 -60.00 57.31 41.83
N PHE A 235 -60.38 57.86 40.68
CA PHE A 235 -61.61 58.64 40.51
C PHE A 235 -62.58 57.93 39.58
N ASP A 236 -63.74 57.56 40.10
CA ASP A 236 -64.83 56.90 39.37
C ASP A 236 -65.74 57.97 38.74
N SER A 237 -65.44 58.33 37.49
CA SER A 237 -66.12 59.39 36.75
C SER A 237 -67.36 58.89 36.01
N ILE A 238 -68.55 59.27 36.47
CA ILE A 238 -69.82 59.00 35.78
C ILE A 238 -70.00 59.87 34.52
N LYS A 239 -69.29 61.00 34.44
CA LYS A 239 -69.09 61.80 33.23
C LYS A 239 -67.64 62.24 33.17
N LEU A 240 -67.01 62.13 32.00
CA LEU A 240 -65.67 62.61 31.71
C LEU A 240 -65.68 63.30 30.35
N TRP A 241 -65.09 64.50 30.30
CA TRP A 241 -64.89 65.29 29.10
C TRP A 241 -63.39 65.60 28.98
N PRO A 242 -62.63 64.84 28.18
CA PRO A 242 -61.18 65.00 28.06
C PRO A 242 -60.74 65.90 26.90
N PHE A 243 -61.68 66.50 26.15
CA PHE A 243 -61.50 67.57 25.14
C PHE A 243 -60.50 67.37 23.98
N ASN A 244 -59.75 66.27 23.95
CA ASN A 244 -58.62 65.98 23.05
C ASN A 244 -58.85 66.28 21.56
N GLN A 245 -60.09 66.24 21.08
CA GLN A 245 -60.43 66.35 19.65
C GLN A 245 -61.58 67.33 19.35
N THR A 246 -62.51 67.56 20.28
CA THR A 246 -63.61 68.51 20.12
C THR A 246 -63.94 69.21 21.44
N ILE A 247 -64.75 70.26 21.41
CA ILE A 247 -65.32 70.88 22.62
C ILE A 247 -66.41 70.01 23.30
N GLU A 248 -66.70 68.81 22.78
CA GLU A 248 -67.56 67.78 23.39
C GLU A 248 -68.96 68.29 23.81
N GLY A 249 -69.51 69.21 23.00
CA GLY A 249 -70.82 69.82 23.21
C GLY A 249 -70.86 70.92 24.28
N TRP A 250 -69.72 71.29 24.88
CA TRP A 250 -69.66 72.40 25.81
C TRP A 250 -69.90 73.75 25.13
N THR A 251 -70.71 74.57 25.77
CA THR A 251 -71.06 75.95 25.37
C THR A 251 -70.39 76.95 26.32
N GLY A 252 -70.64 78.25 26.17
CA GLY A 252 -70.04 79.25 27.05
C GLY A 252 -70.57 80.67 26.85
N ASN A 253 -70.01 81.60 27.62
CA ASN A 253 -70.26 83.05 27.48
C ASN A 253 -69.54 83.61 26.24
N GLY A 254 -70.05 83.24 25.07
CA GLY A 254 -69.29 83.20 23.82
C GLY A 254 -68.80 81.77 23.52
N ALA A 255 -68.57 81.46 22.24
CA ALA A 255 -68.20 80.12 21.81
C ALA A 255 -66.80 79.72 22.32
N PRO A 256 -66.66 78.63 23.11
CA PRO A 256 -65.36 78.13 23.51
C PRO A 256 -64.63 77.48 22.33
N THR A 257 -63.32 77.30 22.46
CA THR A 257 -62.42 76.78 21.43
C THR A 257 -61.51 75.70 22.01
N LEU A 258 -60.85 74.91 21.16
CA LEU A 258 -59.71 74.09 21.60
C LEU A 258 -58.39 74.81 21.35
N VAL A 259 -57.45 74.63 22.26
CA VAL A 259 -56.02 74.95 22.08
C VAL A 259 -55.24 73.72 22.52
N ASP A 260 -54.50 73.10 21.59
CA ASP A 260 -53.64 71.94 21.83
C ASP A 260 -54.30 70.76 22.58
N GLY A 261 -55.60 70.54 22.32
CA GLY A 261 -56.44 69.50 22.94
C GLY A 261 -57.19 69.94 24.20
N TRP A 262 -56.95 71.15 24.71
CA TRP A 262 -57.56 71.67 25.93
C TRP A 262 -58.69 72.64 25.60
N LEU A 263 -59.80 72.59 26.35
CA LEU A 263 -60.92 73.53 26.21
C LEU A 263 -60.52 74.92 26.74
N ARG A 264 -60.59 75.93 25.87
CA ARG A 264 -60.42 77.34 26.18
C ARG A 264 -61.79 78.04 26.20
N PRO A 265 -62.23 78.62 27.33
CA PRO A 265 -63.38 79.52 27.37
C PRO A 265 -63.23 80.68 26.38
N ALA A 266 -64.33 81.30 25.96
CA ALA A 266 -64.25 82.53 25.18
C ALA A 266 -63.64 83.68 25.99
N ASN A 267 -62.88 84.57 25.33
CA ASN A 267 -62.37 85.78 25.97
C ASN A 267 -63.54 86.72 26.27
N HIS A 268 -63.80 87.00 27.55
CA HIS A 268 -64.91 87.84 27.99
C HIS A 268 -64.50 88.73 29.16
N ALA A 269 -64.98 89.98 29.16
CA ALA A 269 -64.58 91.00 30.13
C ALA A 269 -65.12 90.75 31.55
N THR A 270 -66.22 90.01 31.68
CA THR A 270 -66.85 89.64 32.96
C THR A 270 -67.45 88.24 32.87
N ALA A 271 -67.04 87.31 33.73
CA ALA A 271 -67.52 85.92 33.77
C ALA A 271 -67.36 85.12 32.45
N PRO A 272 -66.11 84.80 32.03
CA PRO A 272 -65.80 83.86 30.95
C PRO A 272 -66.10 82.41 31.37
N TRP A 273 -67.38 82.05 31.45
CA TRP A 273 -67.82 80.70 31.82
C TRP A 273 -67.99 79.78 30.62
N VAL A 274 -67.80 78.47 30.85
CA VAL A 274 -68.21 77.37 29.95
C VAL A 274 -69.24 76.49 30.64
N GLN A 275 -70.14 75.89 29.89
CA GLN A 275 -71.24 75.05 30.39
C GLN A 275 -71.29 73.73 29.64
N SER A 276 -71.56 72.64 30.35
CA SER A 276 -71.76 71.31 29.76
C SER A 276 -72.95 71.30 28.79
N PRO A 277 -73.10 70.23 27.99
CA PRO A 277 -74.40 69.82 27.49
C PRO A 277 -75.45 69.78 28.61
N VAL A 278 -76.72 70.01 28.23
CA VAL A 278 -77.91 69.74 29.07
C VAL A 278 -78.23 68.24 29.05
N GLU A 279 -79.23 67.79 29.83
CA GLU A 279 -79.58 66.38 30.00
C GLU A 279 -78.42 65.52 30.55
N LEU A 280 -77.58 66.09 31.43
CA LEU A 280 -76.49 65.35 32.08
C LEU A 280 -76.98 64.09 32.81
N ALA A 281 -78.15 64.15 33.43
CA ALA A 281 -78.79 63.07 34.18
C ALA A 281 -77.89 62.46 35.29
N VAL A 282 -77.05 63.27 35.95
CA VAL A 282 -76.19 62.82 37.05
C VAL A 282 -76.95 62.90 38.37
N ASP A 283 -77.04 61.80 39.12
CA ASP A 283 -77.57 61.83 40.49
C ASP A 283 -76.58 62.56 41.43
N GLY A 284 -76.95 63.77 41.85
CA GLY A 284 -76.19 64.59 42.78
C GLY A 284 -76.14 64.07 44.22
N SER A 285 -76.84 62.96 44.52
CA SER A 285 -76.75 62.23 45.78
C SER A 285 -75.58 61.23 45.76
N ALA A 286 -75.43 60.49 44.65
CA ALA A 286 -74.40 59.47 44.47
C ALA A 286 -73.04 60.01 43.98
N TYR A 287 -73.04 61.10 43.21
CA TYR A 287 -71.84 61.71 42.64
C TYR A 287 -71.75 63.17 43.07
N ARG A 288 -70.81 63.49 43.96
CA ARG A 288 -70.68 64.80 44.64
C ARG A 288 -69.29 65.41 44.54
N PHE A 289 -68.54 65.00 43.53
CA PHE A 289 -67.14 65.35 43.37
C PHE A 289 -66.89 65.73 41.90
N VAL A 290 -66.27 66.89 41.67
CA VAL A 290 -65.87 67.34 40.33
C VAL A 290 -64.36 67.51 40.30
N LYS A 291 -63.69 66.78 39.41
CA LYS A 291 -62.24 66.82 39.20
C LYS A 291 -61.95 67.56 37.90
N LEU A 292 -61.06 68.53 37.96
CA LEU A 292 -60.64 69.37 36.84
C LEU A 292 -59.12 69.29 36.71
N ARG A 293 -58.58 69.27 35.48
CA ARG A 293 -57.16 69.61 35.26
C ARG A 293 -57.08 70.86 34.40
N LEU A 294 -56.34 71.85 34.89
CA LEU A 294 -56.29 73.21 34.37
C LEU A 294 -54.86 73.64 34.08
N LYS A 295 -54.69 74.60 33.18
CA LYS A 295 -53.42 75.29 32.93
C LYS A 295 -53.67 76.79 32.86
N ARG A 296 -52.86 77.57 33.56
CA ARG A 296 -52.85 79.04 33.42
C ARG A 296 -51.86 79.46 32.34
N VAL A 297 -52.24 80.45 31.54
CA VAL A 297 -51.38 81.12 30.57
C VAL A 297 -51.48 82.62 30.86
N GLY A 298 -50.33 83.29 31.00
CA GLY A 298 -50.28 84.66 31.53
C GLY A 298 -50.51 84.70 33.05
N SER A 299 -51.13 85.77 33.54
CA SER A 299 -51.53 85.96 34.95
C SER A 299 -53.04 86.23 35.10
N PRO A 300 -53.92 85.31 34.67
CA PRO A 300 -55.36 85.46 34.81
C PRO A 300 -55.81 85.48 36.27
N THR A 301 -56.90 86.20 36.53
CA THR A 301 -57.51 86.31 37.87
C THR A 301 -58.33 85.07 38.22
N TRP A 302 -58.02 84.40 39.33
CA TRP A 302 -58.78 83.23 39.78
C TRP A 302 -60.20 83.56 40.26
N LYS A 303 -61.17 82.71 39.91
CA LYS A 303 -62.53 82.71 40.46
C LYS A 303 -63.02 81.31 40.87
N GLY A 304 -62.67 80.27 40.12
CA GLY A 304 -62.87 78.87 40.51
C GLY A 304 -64.32 78.44 40.76
N LEU A 305 -65.30 79.09 40.13
CA LEU A 305 -66.71 78.86 40.45
C LEU A 305 -67.29 77.71 39.61
N LEU A 306 -67.71 76.63 40.28
CA LEU A 306 -68.65 75.65 39.76
C LEU A 306 -70.07 76.12 40.04
N GLN A 307 -70.97 76.02 39.06
CA GLN A 307 -72.42 76.18 39.24
C GLN A 307 -73.15 74.98 38.63
N TRP A 308 -74.40 74.77 39.01
CA TRP A 308 -75.25 73.73 38.44
C TRP A 308 -76.71 74.16 38.28
N ILE A 309 -77.43 73.43 37.43
CA ILE A 309 -78.88 73.41 37.36
C ILE A 309 -79.39 71.97 37.45
N THR A 310 -80.65 71.80 37.82
CA THR A 310 -81.28 70.49 38.00
C THR A 310 -82.42 70.31 37.00
N THR A 311 -82.91 69.08 36.83
CA THR A 311 -84.06 68.78 35.96
C THR A 311 -85.37 69.44 36.43
N VAL A 312 -85.40 70.04 37.63
CA VAL A 312 -86.56 70.72 38.23
C VAL A 312 -86.34 72.24 38.34
N ASP A 313 -85.11 72.69 38.59
CA ASP A 313 -84.75 74.09 38.75
C ASP A 313 -83.59 74.48 37.81
N GLN A 314 -83.96 75.20 36.76
CA GLN A 314 -83.12 75.62 35.63
C GLN A 314 -82.48 77.01 35.81
N ASP A 315 -82.74 77.72 36.91
CA ASP A 315 -82.25 79.10 37.09
C ASP A 315 -80.80 79.15 37.57
N TRP A 316 -79.90 79.81 36.83
CA TRP A 316 -78.49 79.94 37.21
C TRP A 316 -78.27 80.97 38.32
N ASN A 317 -78.52 80.55 39.57
CA ASN A 317 -78.45 81.37 40.78
C ASN A 317 -77.22 81.07 41.66
N ALA A 318 -76.98 81.92 42.66
CA ALA A 318 -75.82 81.81 43.55
C ALA A 318 -75.89 80.65 44.56
N ALA A 319 -77.08 80.19 44.94
CA ALA A 319 -77.24 79.08 45.88
C ALA A 319 -76.85 77.72 45.24
N LYS A 320 -76.99 77.60 43.91
CA LYS A 320 -76.49 76.46 43.14
C LYS A 320 -75.06 76.67 42.63
N SER A 321 -74.15 76.99 43.56
CA SER A 321 -72.73 77.19 43.24
C SER A 321 -71.77 76.74 44.36
N ALA A 322 -70.54 76.42 43.96
CA ALA A 322 -69.44 76.03 44.84
C ALA A 322 -68.13 76.63 44.32
N SER A 323 -67.34 77.28 45.19
CA SER A 323 -66.07 77.91 44.84
C SER A 323 -64.88 77.02 45.20
N ALA A 324 -64.07 76.67 44.20
CA ALA A 324 -62.75 76.08 44.42
C ALA A 324 -61.72 77.15 44.82
N ARG A 325 -60.84 76.79 45.76
CA ARG A 325 -59.63 77.58 46.06
C ARG A 325 -58.66 77.50 44.87
N GLU A 326 -57.89 78.56 44.62
CA GLU A 326 -56.82 78.51 43.62
C GLU A 326 -55.80 77.42 44.00
N PRO A 327 -55.43 76.52 43.07
CA PRO A 327 -54.49 75.44 43.36
C PRO A 327 -53.04 75.94 43.43
N VAL A 328 -52.16 75.06 43.89
CA VAL A 328 -50.72 75.20 43.62
C VAL A 328 -50.47 74.74 42.19
N TRP A 329 -49.95 75.63 41.36
CA TRP A 329 -49.56 75.36 39.98
C TRP A 329 -48.13 74.82 39.91
N ASP A 330 -47.88 73.86 39.03
CA ASP A 330 -46.55 73.32 38.75
C ASP A 330 -45.70 74.27 37.86
N GLY A 331 -44.49 73.81 37.52
CA GLY A 331 -43.53 74.58 36.71
C GLY A 331 -44.00 74.90 35.29
N ASP A 332 -44.92 74.10 34.74
CA ASP A 332 -45.54 74.32 33.42
C ASP A 332 -46.86 75.10 33.52
N GLY A 333 -47.21 75.59 34.72
CA GLY A 333 -48.44 76.31 34.99
C GLY A 333 -49.69 75.42 34.99
N VAL A 334 -49.54 74.10 35.17
CA VAL A 334 -50.63 73.12 35.22
C VAL A 334 -51.00 72.83 36.68
N ALA A 335 -52.27 72.47 36.93
CA ALA A 335 -52.75 72.01 38.23
C ALA A 335 -53.97 71.08 38.08
N THR A 336 -54.16 70.20 39.05
CA THR A 336 -55.40 69.41 39.22
C THR A 336 -56.20 69.97 40.40
N ILE A 337 -57.51 70.08 40.25
CA ILE A 337 -58.43 70.64 41.26
C ILE A 337 -59.54 69.65 41.56
N ASP A 338 -59.78 69.44 42.84
CA ASP A 338 -60.86 68.60 43.36
C ASP A 338 -61.91 69.48 44.07
N VAL A 339 -63.08 69.63 43.45
CA VAL A 339 -64.26 70.22 44.08
C VAL A 339 -65.02 69.09 44.77
N GLN A 340 -64.70 68.90 46.05
CA GLN A 340 -65.27 67.84 46.89
C GLN A 340 -66.58 68.31 47.53
N ASP A 341 -67.40 67.36 47.99
CA ASP A 341 -68.62 67.62 48.76
C ASP A 341 -69.60 68.64 48.14
N VAL A 342 -69.77 68.62 46.82
CA VAL A 342 -70.69 69.55 46.14
C VAL A 342 -72.12 69.40 46.70
N ALA A 343 -72.68 70.51 47.18
CA ALA A 343 -73.93 70.56 47.94
C ALA A 343 -75.20 70.49 47.06
N TRP A 344 -75.14 69.74 45.96
CA TRP A 344 -76.19 69.67 44.93
C TRP A 344 -77.20 68.53 45.15
N TRP A 345 -77.18 67.89 46.32
CA TRP A 345 -78.20 66.94 46.75
C TRP A 345 -79.53 67.64 47.13
N PRO A 346 -80.63 66.89 47.30
CA PRO A 346 -80.93 65.60 46.68
C PRO A 346 -81.61 65.86 45.32
N ALA A 347 -80.82 66.02 44.26
CA ALA A 347 -81.33 66.38 42.94
C ALA A 347 -80.53 65.75 41.79
N THR A 348 -81.20 65.52 40.66
CA THR A 348 -80.56 65.15 39.40
C THR A 348 -80.03 66.40 38.71
N ILE A 349 -78.72 66.41 38.46
CA ILE A 349 -78.02 67.51 37.79
C ILE A 349 -78.26 67.41 36.29
N ASP A 350 -78.65 68.53 35.69
CA ASP A 350 -79.04 68.63 34.29
C ASP A 350 -77.96 69.32 33.43
N ALA A 351 -77.30 70.35 33.97
CA ALA A 351 -76.07 70.91 33.41
C ALA A 351 -75.17 71.48 34.52
N ILE A 352 -73.87 71.53 34.26
CA ILE A 352 -72.87 72.22 35.09
C ILE A 352 -72.22 73.37 34.31
N ARG A 353 -71.79 74.40 35.03
CA ARG A 353 -71.08 75.57 34.48
C ARG A 353 -69.82 75.82 35.30
N LEU A 354 -68.73 76.12 34.60
CA LEU A 354 -67.41 76.39 35.16
C LEU A 354 -66.98 77.80 34.77
N GLN A 355 -66.73 78.66 35.77
CA GLN A 355 -66.13 79.97 35.60
C GLN A 355 -64.78 80.01 36.33
N VAL A 356 -63.71 79.68 35.61
CA VAL A 356 -62.36 79.52 36.19
C VAL A 356 -61.78 80.86 36.66
N GLY A 357 -62.01 81.94 35.91
CA GLY A 357 -61.55 83.29 36.24
C GLY A 357 -62.65 84.36 36.13
N ASP A 358 -62.39 85.56 36.65
CA ASP A 358 -63.37 86.67 36.61
C ASP A 358 -63.40 87.42 35.26
N ALA A 359 -62.27 87.50 34.56
CA ALA A 359 -62.15 87.99 33.19
C ALA A 359 -61.13 87.14 32.42
N GLN A 360 -61.17 87.17 31.08
CA GLN A 360 -60.21 86.46 30.23
C GLN A 360 -59.81 87.28 29.00
N THR A 361 -58.52 87.30 28.68
CA THR A 361 -57.96 88.03 27.53
C THR A 361 -57.24 87.09 26.55
N VAL A 362 -56.65 87.66 25.49
CA VAL A 362 -55.79 86.89 24.57
C VAL A 362 -54.50 86.40 25.23
N ALA A 363 -53.99 87.14 26.22
CA ALA A 363 -52.72 86.87 26.91
C ALA A 363 -52.90 86.16 28.26
N ASP A 364 -53.98 86.47 28.98
CA ASP A 364 -54.27 85.98 30.33
C ASP A 364 -55.52 85.11 30.29
N TYR A 365 -55.33 83.78 30.37
CA TYR A 365 -56.41 82.81 30.25
C TYR A 365 -56.13 81.47 30.92
N TYR A 366 -57.21 80.72 31.16
CA TYR A 366 -57.13 79.33 31.59
C TYR A 366 -57.48 78.39 30.43
N LEU A 367 -56.85 77.23 30.44
CA LEU A 367 -57.18 76.07 29.62
C LEU A 367 -57.66 74.95 30.55
N ILE A 368 -58.60 74.13 30.06
CA ILE A 368 -59.17 72.97 30.76
C ILE A 368 -58.79 71.70 29.98
N ASP A 369 -57.94 70.86 30.56
CA ASP A 369 -57.50 69.57 30.01
C ASP A 369 -58.67 68.57 30.02
N TYR A 370 -59.31 68.43 31.19
CA TYR A 370 -60.52 67.65 31.34
C TYR A 370 -61.44 68.19 32.43
N VAL A 371 -62.72 67.86 32.31
CA VAL A 371 -63.74 67.93 33.37
C VAL A 371 -64.22 66.52 33.66
N ALA A 372 -64.27 66.12 34.92
CA ALA A 372 -64.83 64.84 35.33
C ALA A 372 -65.78 65.01 36.52
N VAL A 373 -66.99 64.45 36.44
CA VAL A 373 -67.95 64.37 37.55
C VAL A 373 -68.04 62.93 37.99
N GLY A 374 -68.01 62.69 39.31
CA GLY A 374 -67.84 61.33 39.82
C GLY A 374 -67.80 61.24 41.35
N ARG A 375 -67.10 60.21 41.82
CA ARG A 375 -66.86 59.91 43.23
C ARG A 375 -65.44 59.33 43.42
N PRO A 376 -64.81 59.53 44.59
CA PRO A 376 -63.55 58.84 44.90
C PRO A 376 -63.81 57.36 45.15
N GLN A 377 -62.93 56.49 44.66
CA GLN A 377 -62.85 55.07 45.04
C GLN A 377 -61.46 54.77 45.64
N PRO A 378 -61.35 53.81 46.57
CA PRO A 378 -60.04 53.35 47.05
C PRO A 378 -59.26 52.71 45.90
N GLY A 379 -58.06 53.22 45.64
CA GLY A 379 -57.21 52.74 44.54
C GLY A 379 -56.66 51.34 44.79
N ALA A 380 -56.30 50.63 43.72
CA ALA A 380 -55.88 49.22 43.74
C ALA A 380 -54.75 48.88 44.74
N SER A 381 -53.86 49.83 45.06
CA SER A 381 -52.82 49.67 46.08
C SER A 381 -53.37 49.47 47.51
N VAL A 382 -54.58 49.94 47.81
CA VAL A 382 -55.26 49.65 49.09
C VAL A 382 -55.77 48.21 49.14
N ALA A 383 -56.25 47.67 48.01
CA ALA A 383 -56.74 46.30 47.93
C ALA A 383 -55.60 45.27 48.11
N LEU A 384 -54.45 45.49 47.47
CA LEU A 384 -53.26 44.63 47.63
C LEU A 384 -52.73 44.63 49.08
N VAL A 385 -52.71 45.80 49.74
CA VAL A 385 -52.33 45.89 51.17
C VAL A 385 -53.38 45.21 52.06
N GLN A 386 -54.68 45.23 51.70
CA GLN A 386 -55.69 44.45 52.41
C GLN A 386 -55.56 42.94 52.17
N GLU A 387 -55.21 42.47 50.97
CA GLU A 387 -54.90 41.06 50.73
C GLU A 387 -53.69 40.58 51.53
N GLU A 388 -52.61 41.37 51.60
CA GLU A 388 -51.45 41.04 52.45
C GLU A 388 -51.83 41.00 53.94
N THR A 389 -52.65 41.96 54.39
CA THR A 389 -53.15 42.01 55.78
C THR A 389 -54.03 40.81 56.10
N LEU A 390 -54.93 40.42 55.19
CA LEU A 390 -55.79 39.24 55.33
C LEU A 390 -54.99 37.93 55.31
N ALA A 391 -53.96 37.83 54.47
CA ALA A 391 -53.07 36.67 54.42
C ALA A 391 -52.28 36.50 55.72
N ARG A 392 -51.77 37.60 56.31
CA ARG A 392 -51.12 37.59 57.63
C ARG A 392 -52.10 37.19 58.74
N ILE A 393 -53.29 37.78 58.79
CA ILE A 393 -54.35 37.41 59.76
C ILE A 393 -54.73 35.93 59.63
N ALA A 394 -54.84 35.41 58.40
CA ALA A 394 -55.13 34.00 58.18
C ALA A 394 -54.00 33.09 58.72
N ALA A 395 -52.73 33.41 58.44
CA ALA A 395 -51.58 32.68 58.95
C ALA A 395 -51.50 32.71 60.50
N ASP A 396 -51.62 33.90 61.10
CA ASP A 396 -51.63 34.07 62.56
C ASP A 396 -52.79 33.31 63.21
N SER A 397 -53.98 33.30 62.58
CA SER A 397 -55.13 32.52 63.07
C SER A 397 -54.91 31.01 62.96
N ALA A 398 -54.23 30.54 61.91
CA ALA A 398 -53.91 29.13 61.72
C ALA A 398 -52.86 28.65 62.73
N GLU A 399 -51.83 29.46 63.00
CA GLU A 399 -50.85 29.13 64.04
C GLU A 399 -51.46 29.24 65.45
N ALA A 400 -52.33 30.21 65.71
CA ALA A 400 -53.10 30.28 66.95
C ALA A 400 -54.00 29.04 67.15
N LEU A 401 -54.67 28.57 66.08
CA LEU A 401 -55.44 27.32 66.11
C LEU A 401 -54.56 26.08 66.35
N GLN A 402 -53.37 26.02 65.75
CA GLN A 402 -52.43 24.91 66.02
C GLN A 402 -51.90 24.94 67.46
N ARG A 403 -51.54 26.13 67.98
CA ARG A 403 -51.14 26.33 69.39
C ARG A 403 -52.28 26.02 70.36
N SER A 404 -53.52 26.35 70.02
CA SER A 404 -54.71 26.00 70.79
C SER A 404 -55.01 24.50 70.75
N SER A 405 -54.88 23.86 69.58
CA SER A 405 -55.02 22.41 69.42
C SER A 405 -53.97 21.66 70.23
N LEU A 406 -52.71 22.13 70.23
CA LEU A 406 -51.65 21.59 71.07
C LEU A 406 -51.94 21.82 72.58
N ALA A 407 -52.46 22.99 72.96
CA ALA A 407 -52.86 23.24 74.35
C ALA A 407 -53.97 22.29 74.82
N VAL A 408 -54.98 22.02 73.98
CA VAL A 408 -56.05 21.05 74.24
C VAL A 408 -55.52 19.60 74.23
N GLN A 409 -54.59 19.26 73.34
CA GLN A 409 -53.91 17.96 73.39
C GLN A 409 -53.09 17.77 74.68
N MET A 410 -52.50 18.83 75.23
CA MET A 410 -51.71 18.74 76.47
C MET A 410 -52.57 18.80 77.75
N ARG A 411 -53.55 19.71 77.85
CA ARG A 411 -54.34 19.96 79.09
C ARG A 411 -55.84 19.69 78.98
N GLY A 412 -56.31 19.23 77.82
CA GLY A 412 -57.74 19.13 77.54
C GLY A 412 -58.39 20.51 77.46
N ASP A 413 -59.69 20.56 77.73
CA ASP A 413 -60.49 21.80 77.73
C ASP A 413 -60.24 22.67 78.98
N TYR A 414 -59.05 22.56 79.60
CA TYR A 414 -58.67 23.28 80.81
C TYR A 414 -57.71 24.45 80.50
N GLU A 415 -58.29 25.64 80.44
CA GLU A 415 -57.60 26.89 80.13
C GLU A 415 -56.69 27.41 81.27
N GLY A 416 -56.90 26.92 82.50
CA GLY A 416 -56.15 27.37 83.67
C GLY A 416 -54.67 26.92 83.71
N SER A 417 -53.90 27.56 84.59
CA SER A 417 -52.47 27.29 84.78
C SER A 417 -52.15 26.28 85.91
N ASP A 418 -53.15 25.79 86.65
CA ASP A 418 -52.97 24.78 87.69
C ASP A 418 -53.06 23.36 87.12
N VAL A 419 -51.99 22.58 87.29
CA VAL A 419 -51.91 21.19 86.82
C VAL A 419 -52.95 20.28 87.51
N ALA A 420 -53.40 20.61 88.73
CA ALA A 420 -54.43 19.83 89.41
C ALA A 420 -55.82 19.97 88.75
N GLY A 421 -56.10 21.10 88.09
CA GLY A 421 -57.39 21.37 87.44
C GLY A 421 -57.60 20.64 86.10
N VAL A 422 -56.52 20.14 85.48
CA VAL A 422 -56.52 19.42 84.20
C VAL A 422 -57.35 18.13 84.28
N ARG A 423 -58.29 17.90 83.35
CA ARG A 423 -59.21 16.74 83.37
C ARG A 423 -59.18 15.85 82.12
N SER A 424 -58.54 16.30 81.05
CA SER A 424 -58.36 15.56 79.80
C SER A 424 -57.03 15.98 79.14
N GLY A 425 -56.69 15.41 77.98
CA GLY A 425 -55.40 15.63 77.33
C GLY A 425 -54.24 14.85 77.99
N LEU A 426 -53.05 14.93 77.40
CA LEU A 426 -51.87 14.12 77.74
C LEU A 426 -51.40 14.30 79.19
N VAL A 427 -51.52 15.50 79.77
CA VAL A 427 -51.18 15.74 81.18
C VAL A 427 -52.20 15.09 82.12
N ALA A 428 -53.49 15.02 81.74
CA ALA A 428 -54.45 14.19 82.46
C ALA A 428 -54.11 12.70 82.28
N SER A 429 -53.82 12.23 81.06
CA SER A 429 -53.49 10.82 80.83
C SER A 429 -52.24 10.36 81.58
N GLU A 430 -51.20 11.18 81.66
CA GLU A 430 -49.99 10.92 82.45
C GLU A 430 -50.28 10.96 83.96
N ARG A 431 -51.05 11.95 84.44
CA ARG A 431 -51.48 12.01 85.84
C ARG A 431 -52.36 10.82 86.19
N ASP A 432 -53.28 10.43 85.33
CA ASP A 432 -54.24 9.36 85.56
C ASP A 432 -53.58 7.98 85.39
N ALA A 433 -52.53 7.85 84.59
CA ALA A 433 -51.64 6.69 84.59
C ALA A 433 -50.88 6.56 85.92
N ARG A 434 -50.35 7.67 86.46
CA ARG A 434 -49.72 7.69 87.80
C ARG A 434 -50.72 7.41 88.91
N ILE A 435 -51.91 8.04 88.88
CA ILE A 435 -53.02 7.78 89.81
C ILE A 435 -53.55 6.35 89.67
N ASN A 436 -53.44 5.68 88.52
CA ASN A 436 -53.73 4.25 88.41
C ASN A 436 -52.59 3.39 88.98
N GLY A 437 -51.32 3.77 88.84
CA GLY A 437 -50.19 3.09 89.52
C GLY A 437 -50.27 3.20 91.04
N ASP A 438 -50.40 4.42 91.55
CA ASP A 438 -50.67 4.72 92.96
C ASP A 438 -52.05 4.20 93.39
N GLY A 439 -52.99 4.08 92.45
CA GLY A 439 -54.33 3.54 92.63
C GLY A 439 -54.35 2.03 92.80
N VAL A 440 -53.46 1.28 92.15
CA VAL A 440 -53.24 -0.15 92.42
C VAL A 440 -52.63 -0.35 93.82
N ASN A 441 -51.67 0.51 94.20
CA ASN A 441 -51.16 0.55 95.58
C ASN A 441 -52.28 0.90 96.58
N ALA A 442 -53.16 1.85 96.24
CA ALA A 442 -54.30 2.24 97.08
C ALA A 442 -55.43 1.19 97.10
N GLN A 443 -55.61 0.39 96.04
CA GLN A 443 -56.56 -0.72 95.99
C GLN A 443 -56.08 -1.90 96.84
N ALA A 444 -54.77 -2.15 96.92
CA ALA A 444 -54.22 -3.06 97.92
C ALA A 444 -54.54 -2.59 99.36
N ILE A 445 -54.57 -1.27 99.59
CA ILE A 445 -54.98 -0.66 100.88
C ILE A 445 -56.52 -0.69 101.06
N GLN A 446 -57.33 -0.53 100.01
CA GLN A 446 -58.78 -0.64 100.10
C GLN A 446 -59.26 -2.09 100.29
N LEU A 447 -58.52 -3.09 99.77
CA LEU A 447 -58.79 -4.52 100.02
C LEU A 447 -58.64 -4.88 101.52
N ILE A 448 -57.88 -4.09 102.28
CA ILE A 448 -57.78 -4.20 103.74
C ILE A 448 -59.03 -3.59 104.41
N ASN A 449 -59.55 -2.47 103.90
CA ASN A 449 -60.75 -1.80 104.42
C ASN A 449 -62.07 -2.46 104.02
N ALA A 450 -62.14 -3.18 102.90
CA ALA A 450 -63.34 -3.86 102.39
C ALA A 450 -63.83 -5.05 103.25
N ARG A 451 -63.30 -5.21 104.47
CA ARG A 451 -63.67 -6.26 105.44
C ARG A 451 -64.85 -5.89 106.36
N MET A 452 -65.59 -4.80 106.10
CA MET A 452 -66.73 -4.33 106.92
C MET A 452 -67.89 -3.72 106.06
N PRO A 453 -69.15 -4.23 106.13
CA PRO A 453 -70.32 -3.77 105.31
C PRO A 453 -71.60 -3.35 106.12
N ASP A 454 -72.64 -2.77 105.48
CA ASP A 454 -74.08 -2.74 105.93
C ASP A 454 -75.08 -1.97 104.97
N GLY A 455 -76.43 -2.20 105.01
CA GLY A 455 -77.39 -1.04 104.80
C GLY A 455 -78.80 -0.98 104.09
N ASN A 456 -79.63 -2.03 103.85
CA ASN A 456 -81.15 -2.09 103.70
C ASN A 456 -82.13 -1.02 103.03
N GLY A 457 -83.32 -1.51 102.54
CA GLY A 457 -84.47 -0.72 101.96
C GLY A 457 -85.91 -1.32 102.13
N LYS A 458 -86.99 -0.65 101.62
CA LYS A 458 -88.48 -0.88 101.89
C LYS A 458 -89.44 -0.16 100.87
N THR A 459 -90.81 -0.16 100.79
CA THR A 459 -92.08 -0.98 101.01
C THR A 459 -93.34 -0.08 100.68
N ALA A 460 -94.66 -0.43 100.65
CA ALA A 460 -95.53 -1.50 100.08
C ALA A 460 -97.05 -1.28 100.50
N SER A 461 -98.11 -1.57 99.70
CA SER A 461 -99.56 -1.59 100.16
C SER A 461 -100.59 -2.33 99.27
N GLU A 462 -101.51 -3.13 99.85
CA GLU A 462 -102.57 -3.92 99.16
C GLU A 462 -103.90 -3.99 99.96
N ALA A 463 -105.07 -3.97 99.31
CA ALA A 463 -106.36 -4.38 99.91
C ALA A 463 -107.52 -4.56 98.88
N SER A 464 -107.70 -3.62 97.96
CA SER A 464 -108.83 -3.57 97.00
C SER A 464 -108.81 -4.65 95.91
N VAL A 465 -107.75 -5.46 95.86
CA VAL A 465 -107.41 -6.36 94.74
C VAL A 465 -108.37 -7.55 94.63
N GLN A 466 -108.92 -8.06 95.74
CA GLN A 466 -109.57 -9.38 95.75
C GLN A 466 -110.89 -9.47 94.95
N GLN A 467 -111.66 -8.39 94.81
CA GLN A 467 -112.87 -8.40 93.96
C GLN A 467 -112.55 -8.21 92.48
N LEU A 468 -111.45 -7.52 92.13
CA LEU A 468 -110.98 -7.40 90.75
C LEU A 468 -110.39 -8.71 90.23
N ALA A 469 -109.71 -9.47 91.10
CA ALA A 469 -109.00 -10.70 90.76
C ALA A 469 -109.89 -11.77 90.09
N GLN A 470 -111.16 -11.88 90.47
CA GLN A 470 -112.07 -12.90 89.90
C GLN A 470 -112.62 -12.54 88.52
N ALA A 471 -112.71 -11.26 88.17
CA ALA A 471 -113.05 -10.82 86.81
C ALA A 471 -111.84 -11.00 85.87
N ASN A 472 -110.68 -10.47 86.27
CA ASN A 472 -109.46 -10.50 85.47
C ASN A 472 -108.96 -11.93 85.19
N ALA A 473 -109.25 -12.91 86.06
CA ALA A 473 -108.85 -14.30 85.86
C ALA A 473 -109.40 -14.93 84.57
N ALA A 474 -110.64 -14.57 84.16
CA ALA A 474 -111.23 -15.07 82.92
C ALA A 474 -110.62 -14.40 81.68
N GLU A 475 -110.36 -13.09 81.76
CA GLU A 475 -109.79 -12.29 80.67
C GLU A 475 -108.31 -12.66 80.42
N HIS A 476 -107.52 -12.84 81.48
CA HIS A 476 -106.14 -13.32 81.39
C HIS A 476 -106.03 -14.72 80.77
N ALA A 477 -107.01 -15.60 80.98
CA ALA A 477 -106.99 -16.95 80.38
C ALA A 477 -107.12 -16.92 78.85
N ALA A 478 -107.98 -16.04 78.32
CA ALA A 478 -108.10 -15.81 76.87
C ALA A 478 -106.85 -15.09 76.31
N MET A 479 -106.33 -14.10 77.04
CA MET A 479 -105.15 -13.34 76.66
C MET A 479 -103.89 -14.21 76.60
N GLY A 480 -103.74 -15.17 77.53
CA GLY A 480 -102.65 -16.15 77.54
C GLY A 480 -102.58 -16.97 76.26
N GLN A 481 -103.72 -17.47 75.75
CA GLN A 481 -103.74 -18.25 74.51
C GLN A 481 -103.33 -17.44 73.27
N GLN A 482 -103.57 -16.12 73.25
CA GLN A 482 -103.01 -15.26 72.19
C GLN A 482 -101.51 -15.04 72.36
N ILE A 483 -101.02 -14.86 73.60
CA ILE A 483 -99.60 -14.68 73.90
C ILE A 483 -98.78 -15.92 73.49
N ASP A 484 -99.28 -17.13 73.78
CA ASP A 484 -98.63 -18.38 73.37
C ASP A 484 -98.54 -18.51 71.83
N GLN A 485 -99.62 -18.18 71.10
CA GLN A 485 -99.63 -18.20 69.62
C GLN A 485 -98.68 -17.16 69.01
N ILE A 486 -98.59 -15.96 69.62
CA ILE A 486 -97.63 -14.92 69.22
C ILE A 486 -96.18 -15.40 69.50
N GLY A 487 -95.95 -16.08 70.62
CA GLY A 487 -94.67 -16.69 70.96
C GLY A 487 -94.21 -17.72 69.92
N VAL A 488 -95.11 -18.62 69.49
CA VAL A 488 -94.82 -19.58 68.41
C VAL A 488 -94.49 -18.87 67.10
N SER A 489 -95.31 -17.92 66.64
CA SER A 489 -95.08 -17.23 65.36
C SER A 489 -93.82 -16.35 65.35
N LEU A 490 -93.41 -15.83 66.51
CA LEU A 490 -92.11 -15.15 66.67
C LEU A 490 -90.95 -16.14 66.67
N GLY A 491 -91.12 -17.33 67.26
CA GLY A 491 -90.14 -18.42 67.19
C GLY A 491 -89.91 -18.94 65.76
N GLU A 492 -90.98 -19.13 64.99
CA GLU A 492 -90.90 -19.54 63.58
C GLU A 492 -90.26 -18.47 62.67
N LYS A 493 -90.48 -17.18 62.98
CA LYS A 493 -89.82 -16.06 62.27
C LYS A 493 -88.37 -15.84 62.71
N ALA A 494 -87.98 -16.37 63.86
CA ALA A 494 -86.60 -16.46 64.31
C ALA A 494 -85.94 -17.75 63.78
N ASP A 495 -86.11 -18.05 62.49
CA ASP A 495 -85.60 -19.26 61.86
C ASP A 495 -84.07 -19.30 61.90
N SER A 496 -83.55 -19.99 62.92
CA SER A 496 -82.13 -20.15 63.19
C SER A 496 -81.37 -20.77 62.01
N THR A 497 -82.06 -21.48 61.11
CA THR A 497 -81.51 -22.08 59.90
C THR A 497 -80.98 -21.01 58.94
N VAL A 498 -81.76 -19.96 58.68
CA VAL A 498 -81.38 -18.87 57.75
C VAL A 498 -80.28 -18.01 58.36
N VAL A 499 -80.34 -17.73 59.66
CA VAL A 499 -79.29 -16.99 60.37
C VAL A 499 -77.98 -17.78 60.44
N ALA A 500 -78.04 -19.10 60.65
CA ALA A 500 -76.88 -19.98 60.60
C ALA A 500 -76.30 -20.09 59.18
N GLN A 501 -77.14 -20.18 58.14
CA GLN A 501 -76.71 -20.19 56.75
C GLN A 501 -76.00 -18.88 56.37
N LEU A 502 -76.61 -17.71 56.63
CA LEU A 502 -75.99 -16.41 56.39
C LEU A 502 -74.66 -16.26 57.16
N ARG A 503 -74.58 -16.76 58.40
CA ARG A 503 -73.34 -16.77 59.17
C ARG A 503 -72.27 -17.69 58.56
N SER A 504 -72.68 -18.83 57.99
CA SER A 504 -71.78 -19.75 57.28
C SER A 504 -71.28 -19.15 55.96
N GLU A 505 -72.15 -18.49 55.20
CA GLU A 505 -71.81 -17.76 53.98
C GLU A 505 -70.86 -16.59 54.27
N VAL A 506 -71.13 -15.77 55.31
CA VAL A 506 -70.24 -14.70 55.76
C VAL A 506 -68.88 -15.23 56.22
N ASN A 507 -68.82 -16.33 56.98
CA ASN A 507 -67.56 -16.98 57.36
C ASN A 507 -66.79 -17.51 56.13
N THR A 508 -67.50 -18.01 55.12
CA THR A 508 -66.91 -18.49 53.86
C THR A 508 -66.35 -17.33 53.03
N ILE A 509 -67.08 -16.21 52.96
CA ILE A 509 -66.65 -14.97 52.32
C ILE A 509 -65.43 -14.37 53.03
N ASP A 510 -65.42 -14.30 54.37
CA ASP A 510 -64.27 -13.85 55.16
C ASP A 510 -63.03 -14.73 54.91
N GLY A 511 -63.20 -16.06 54.82
CA GLY A 511 -62.14 -16.98 54.40
C GLY A 511 -61.61 -16.70 52.99
N GLN A 512 -62.49 -16.48 52.02
CA GLN A 512 -62.13 -16.13 50.64
C GLN A 512 -61.45 -14.76 50.54
N VAL A 513 -61.94 -13.75 51.27
CA VAL A 513 -61.35 -12.40 51.33
C VAL A 513 -59.95 -12.45 51.94
N ARG A 514 -59.73 -13.24 52.99
CA ARG A 514 -58.38 -13.46 53.56
C ARG A 514 -57.44 -14.16 52.57
N ALA A 515 -57.90 -15.21 51.90
CA ALA A 515 -57.10 -15.91 50.88
C ALA A 515 -56.76 -15.02 49.68
N ASN A 516 -57.72 -14.18 49.23
CA ASN A 516 -57.51 -13.19 48.19
C ASN A 516 -56.54 -12.08 48.64
N SER A 517 -56.65 -11.60 49.89
CA SER A 517 -55.72 -10.63 50.45
C SER A 517 -54.29 -11.18 50.52
N GLN A 518 -54.11 -12.42 50.97
CA GLN A 518 -52.80 -13.10 50.98
C GLN A 518 -52.24 -13.27 49.56
N SER A 519 -53.09 -13.62 48.60
CA SER A 519 -52.72 -13.74 47.18
C SER A 519 -52.32 -12.40 46.58
N LEU A 520 -53.00 -11.31 46.97
CA LEU A 520 -52.70 -9.95 46.54
C LEU A 520 -51.41 -9.42 47.17
N THR A 521 -51.12 -9.72 48.44
CA THR A 521 -49.82 -9.46 49.07
C THR A 521 -48.71 -10.19 48.29
N SER A 522 -48.84 -11.50 48.08
CA SER A 522 -47.85 -12.28 47.33
C SER A 522 -47.67 -11.79 45.88
N LEU A 523 -48.72 -11.29 45.23
CA LEU A 523 -48.60 -10.63 43.92
C LEU A 523 -47.85 -9.30 44.03
N THR A 524 -48.12 -8.49 45.06
CA THR A 524 -47.43 -7.22 45.33
C THR A 524 -45.94 -7.44 45.58
N ASP A 525 -45.58 -8.44 46.39
CA ASP A 525 -44.19 -8.84 46.65
C ASP A 525 -43.47 -9.26 45.35
N ARG A 526 -44.14 -10.06 44.51
CA ARG A 526 -43.62 -10.53 43.23
C ARG A 526 -43.47 -9.42 42.19
N VAL A 527 -44.39 -8.45 42.17
CA VAL A 527 -44.31 -7.26 41.32
C VAL A 527 -43.15 -6.38 41.79
N SER A 528 -43.05 -6.09 43.09
CA SER A 528 -41.96 -5.29 43.67
C SER A 528 -40.58 -5.90 43.38
N PHE A 529 -40.46 -7.24 43.50
CA PHE A 529 -39.25 -7.96 43.13
C PHE A 529 -38.92 -7.87 41.63
N ALA A 530 -39.93 -7.96 40.77
CA ALA A 530 -39.76 -7.82 39.32
C ALA A 530 -39.36 -6.38 38.92
N GLU A 531 -39.97 -5.36 39.53
CA GLU A 531 -39.64 -3.94 39.31
C GLU A 531 -38.22 -3.61 39.78
N GLY A 532 -37.79 -4.16 40.92
CA GLY A 532 -36.39 -4.11 41.36
C GLY A 532 -35.43 -4.77 40.38
N GLY A 533 -35.78 -5.96 39.87
CA GLY A 533 -35.00 -6.67 38.84
C GLY A 533 -34.91 -5.93 37.50
N VAL A 534 -36.00 -5.29 37.06
CA VAL A 534 -36.03 -4.43 35.87
C VAL A 534 -35.17 -3.19 36.07
N SER A 535 -35.21 -2.56 37.25
CA SER A 535 -34.39 -1.39 37.59
C SER A 535 -32.90 -1.72 37.65
N ALA A 536 -32.54 -2.87 38.22
CA ALA A 536 -31.19 -3.40 38.21
C ALA A 536 -30.69 -3.70 36.78
N ASN A 537 -31.53 -4.33 35.94
CA ASN A 537 -31.22 -4.57 34.53
C ASN A 537 -31.04 -3.26 33.74
N SER A 538 -31.89 -2.25 33.95
CA SER A 538 -31.77 -0.93 33.32
C SER A 538 -30.46 -0.24 33.68
N SER A 539 -30.07 -0.33 34.96
CA SER A 539 -28.80 0.19 35.47
C SER A 539 -27.59 -0.54 34.85
N ALA A 540 -27.64 -1.87 34.79
CA ALA A 540 -26.60 -2.69 34.18
C ALA A 540 -26.46 -2.43 32.65
N ILE A 541 -27.58 -2.29 31.94
CA ILE A 541 -27.62 -1.93 30.51
C ILE A 541 -27.01 -0.54 30.30
N SER A 542 -27.30 0.42 31.18
CA SER A 542 -26.75 1.78 31.10
C SER A 542 -25.23 1.80 31.34
N GLY A 543 -24.73 1.05 32.33
CA GLY A 543 -23.30 0.86 32.56
C GLY A 543 -22.60 0.15 31.39
N LEU A 544 -23.24 -0.84 30.79
CA LEU A 544 -22.74 -1.52 29.58
C LEU A 544 -22.71 -0.58 28.38
N ALA A 545 -23.73 0.25 28.18
CA ALA A 545 -23.76 1.25 27.11
C ALA A 545 -22.64 2.28 27.26
N SER A 546 -22.40 2.79 28.47
CA SER A 546 -21.25 3.67 28.77
C SER A 546 -19.92 2.98 28.48
N THR A 547 -19.78 1.69 28.85
CA THR A 547 -18.57 0.90 28.58
C THR A 547 -18.34 0.70 27.08
N VAL A 548 -19.39 0.40 26.32
CA VAL A 548 -19.34 0.26 24.86
C VAL A 548 -19.01 1.59 24.16
N SER A 549 -19.52 2.72 24.67
CA SER A 549 -19.13 4.05 24.16
C SER A 549 -17.63 4.32 24.35
N GLN A 550 -17.12 4.09 25.58
CA GLN A 550 -15.70 4.27 25.89
C GLN A 550 -14.80 3.33 25.06
N GLN A 551 -15.26 2.10 24.80
CA GLN A 551 -14.59 1.17 23.89
C GLN A 551 -14.62 1.67 22.44
N GLY A 552 -15.73 2.24 21.98
CA GLY A 552 -15.85 2.87 20.65
C GLY A 552 -14.84 4.00 20.45
N GLU A 553 -14.75 4.92 21.40
CA GLU A 553 -13.75 6.01 21.42
C GLU A 553 -12.32 5.45 21.39
N THR A 554 -12.03 4.44 22.22
CA THR A 554 -10.72 3.79 22.29
C THR A 554 -10.35 3.10 20.97
N VAL A 555 -11.30 2.41 20.33
CA VAL A 555 -11.12 1.77 19.02
C VAL A 555 -10.92 2.81 17.91
N SER A 556 -11.61 3.95 17.96
CA SER A 556 -11.37 5.07 17.05
C SER A 556 -9.96 5.62 17.19
N ALA A 557 -9.50 5.90 18.42
CA ALA A 557 -8.14 6.38 18.68
C ALA A 557 -7.06 5.37 18.23
N HIS A 558 -7.26 4.07 18.47
CA HIS A 558 -6.38 3.03 17.93
C HIS A 558 -6.41 2.97 16.40
N THR A 559 -7.56 3.21 15.76
CA THR A 559 -7.68 3.24 14.30
C THR A 559 -6.92 4.43 13.69
N GLU A 560 -6.99 5.61 14.33
CA GLU A 560 -6.19 6.78 13.95
C GLU A 560 -4.68 6.51 14.10
N GLN A 561 -4.25 5.92 15.22
CA GLN A 561 -2.85 5.54 15.44
C GLN A 561 -2.37 4.52 14.41
N LEU A 562 -3.16 3.47 14.11
CA LEU A 562 -2.86 2.51 13.05
C LEU A 562 -2.77 3.18 11.67
N THR A 563 -3.63 4.17 11.39
CA THR A 563 -3.58 4.95 10.14
C THR A 563 -2.30 5.78 10.05
N GLN A 564 -1.88 6.43 11.14
CA GLN A 564 -0.60 7.16 11.19
C GLN A 564 0.62 6.22 11.08
N ILE A 565 0.55 5.02 11.66
CA ILE A 565 1.61 4.00 11.54
C ILE A 565 1.67 3.50 10.10
N GLY A 566 0.54 3.21 9.46
CA GLY A 566 0.46 2.84 8.05
C GLY A 566 1.09 3.90 7.14
N GLY A 567 0.73 5.18 7.35
CA GLY A 567 1.37 6.30 6.66
C GLY A 567 2.89 6.33 6.85
N LYS A 568 3.39 6.18 8.08
CA LYS A 568 4.84 6.11 8.38
C LYS A 568 5.53 4.89 7.76
N VAL A 569 4.85 3.75 7.62
CA VAL A 569 5.37 2.57 6.92
C VAL A 569 5.51 2.84 5.43
N THR A 570 4.49 3.39 4.77
CA THR A 570 4.58 3.78 3.35
C THR A 570 5.64 4.86 3.10
N ASP A 571 5.82 5.78 4.05
CA ASP A 571 6.90 6.77 4.05
C ASP A 571 8.30 6.16 4.20
N LEU A 572 8.41 4.96 4.78
CA LEU A 572 9.66 4.19 4.91
C LEU A 572 9.89 3.30 3.68
N GLU A 573 8.85 2.61 3.19
CA GLU A 573 8.87 1.82 1.95
C GLU A 573 9.30 2.70 0.75
N GLY A 574 8.78 3.93 0.65
CA GLY A 574 9.20 4.89 -0.37
C GLY A 574 10.67 5.33 -0.25
N LYS A 575 11.19 5.47 0.98
CA LYS A 575 12.61 5.78 1.23
C LYS A 575 13.51 4.57 0.97
N GLU A 576 13.04 3.36 1.24
CA GLU A 576 13.75 2.12 0.92
C GLU A 576 13.85 1.90 -0.60
N LEU A 577 12.76 2.10 -1.34
CA LEU A 577 12.77 2.07 -2.81
C LEU A 577 13.69 3.14 -3.41
N ALA A 578 13.72 4.36 -2.84
CA ALA A 578 14.65 5.40 -3.25
C ALA A 578 16.12 5.02 -2.95
N ASN A 579 16.39 4.47 -1.76
CA ASN A 579 17.73 3.99 -1.37
C ASN A 579 18.18 2.82 -2.25
N SER A 580 17.32 1.84 -2.52
CA SER A 580 17.59 0.71 -3.41
C SER A 580 17.90 1.18 -4.84
N SER A 581 17.12 2.14 -5.35
CA SER A 581 17.37 2.79 -6.65
C SER A 581 18.71 3.52 -6.67
N ALA A 582 19.06 4.24 -5.60
CA ALA A 582 20.35 4.92 -5.47
C ALA A 582 21.52 3.93 -5.36
N ILE A 583 21.37 2.84 -4.62
CA ILE A 583 22.37 1.76 -4.48
C ILE A 583 22.57 1.03 -5.82
N SER A 584 21.51 0.75 -6.56
CA SER A 584 21.59 0.20 -7.93
C SER A 584 22.30 1.16 -8.90
N GLY A 585 22.00 2.47 -8.80
CA GLY A 585 22.71 3.52 -9.54
C GLY A 585 24.20 3.62 -9.18
N LEU A 586 24.55 3.53 -7.88
CA LEU A 586 25.95 3.47 -7.42
C LEU A 586 26.64 2.20 -7.93
N THR A 587 25.99 1.04 -7.82
CA THR A 587 26.53 -0.26 -8.26
C THR A 587 26.82 -0.21 -9.77
N THR A 588 25.88 0.30 -10.56
CA THR A 588 26.05 0.50 -12.00
C THR A 588 27.24 1.42 -12.31
N ARG A 589 27.39 2.54 -11.59
CA ARG A 589 28.53 3.47 -11.76
C ARG A 589 29.86 2.86 -11.32
N VAL A 590 29.88 2.08 -10.24
CA VAL A 590 31.08 1.36 -9.77
C VAL A 590 31.51 0.33 -10.80
N THR A 591 30.60 -0.53 -11.29
CA THR A 591 30.91 -1.50 -12.36
C THR A 591 31.41 -0.82 -13.63
N GLN A 592 30.81 0.30 -14.05
CA GLN A 592 31.28 1.11 -15.17
C GLN A 592 32.66 1.74 -14.91
N GLN A 593 32.97 2.13 -13.67
CA GLN A 593 34.29 2.64 -13.30
C GLN A 593 35.33 1.51 -13.26
N SER A 594 35.00 0.32 -12.77
CA SER A 594 35.89 -0.85 -12.81
C SER A 594 36.27 -1.19 -14.25
N GLY A 595 35.31 -1.43 -15.15
CA GLY A 595 35.62 -1.74 -16.55
C GLY A 595 36.40 -0.64 -17.28
N ARG A 596 36.25 0.63 -16.87
CA ARG A 596 37.09 1.74 -17.34
C ARG A 596 38.51 1.71 -16.76
N LEU A 597 38.67 1.37 -15.49
CA LEU A 597 39.98 1.19 -14.84
C LEU A 597 40.72 -0.02 -15.41
N ASP A 598 40.02 -1.13 -15.70
CA ASP A 598 40.56 -2.30 -16.38
C ASP A 598 41.06 -1.92 -17.79
N SER A 599 40.22 -1.23 -18.57
CA SER A 599 40.60 -0.67 -19.89
C SER A 599 41.81 0.27 -19.80
N GLN A 600 41.92 1.08 -18.74
CA GLN A 600 43.06 1.96 -18.50
C GLN A 600 44.32 1.19 -18.06
N ALA A 601 44.17 0.11 -17.28
CA ALA A 601 45.27 -0.77 -16.88
C ALA A 601 45.82 -1.55 -18.09
N GLU A 602 44.96 -2.02 -19.00
CA GLU A 602 45.37 -2.57 -20.29
C GLU A 602 46.12 -1.54 -21.14
N GLN A 603 45.59 -0.33 -21.28
CA GLN A 603 46.26 0.76 -22.02
C GLN A 603 47.62 1.14 -21.40
N LEU A 604 47.73 1.19 -20.07
CA LEU A 604 49.00 1.42 -19.36
C LEU A 604 49.98 0.24 -19.54
N THR A 605 49.50 -1.00 -19.58
CA THR A 605 50.33 -2.19 -19.83
C THR A 605 50.83 -2.24 -21.27
N GLN A 606 49.98 -1.87 -22.24
CA GLN A 606 50.36 -1.68 -23.64
C GLN A 606 51.35 -0.53 -23.81
N LEU A 607 51.15 0.59 -23.10
CA LEU A 607 52.07 1.73 -23.11
C LEU A 607 53.43 1.36 -22.49
N SER A 608 53.44 0.66 -21.37
CA SER A 608 54.65 0.15 -20.72
C SER A 608 55.43 -0.80 -21.64
N SER A 609 54.73 -1.74 -22.28
CA SER A 609 55.32 -2.61 -23.31
C SER A 609 55.89 -1.81 -24.48
N ARG A 610 55.17 -0.79 -24.97
CA ARG A 610 55.64 0.09 -26.06
C ARG A 610 56.83 0.95 -25.67
N VAL A 611 56.93 1.40 -24.41
CA VAL A 611 58.10 2.12 -23.88
C VAL A 611 59.30 1.18 -23.80
N GLY A 612 59.15 -0.04 -23.26
CA GLY A 612 60.22 -1.05 -23.27
C GLY A 612 60.69 -1.43 -24.69
N ASP A 613 59.77 -1.48 -25.66
CA ASP A 613 60.06 -1.72 -27.07
C ASP A 613 60.81 -0.51 -27.71
N VAL A 614 60.56 0.72 -27.23
CA VAL A 614 61.29 1.95 -27.62
C VAL A 614 62.66 2.03 -26.95
N ASP A 615 62.81 1.67 -25.68
CA ASP A 615 64.10 1.59 -25.00
C ASP A 615 64.98 0.51 -25.63
N GLY A 616 64.41 -0.66 -25.95
CA GLY A 616 65.08 -1.72 -26.70
C GLY A 616 65.59 -1.25 -28.07
N LYS A 617 64.75 -0.54 -28.83
CA LYS A 617 65.16 0.10 -30.10
C LYS A 617 66.19 1.20 -29.91
N THR A 618 66.11 1.98 -28.83
CA THR A 618 67.07 3.06 -28.53
C THR A 618 68.44 2.49 -28.16
N ASN A 619 68.49 1.42 -27.37
CA ASN A 619 69.71 0.69 -27.04
C ASN A 619 70.31 -0.02 -28.27
N ALA A 620 69.49 -0.61 -29.14
CA ALA A 620 69.93 -1.18 -30.41
C ALA A 620 70.48 -0.10 -31.37
N ASN A 621 69.84 1.07 -31.46
CA ASN A 621 70.32 2.21 -32.22
C ASN A 621 71.63 2.75 -31.64
N ALA A 622 71.74 2.94 -30.33
CA ALA A 622 72.97 3.40 -29.66
C ALA A 622 74.13 2.42 -29.90
N SER A 623 73.88 1.11 -29.81
CA SER A 623 74.86 0.06 -30.13
C SER A 623 75.28 0.10 -31.60
N THR A 624 74.33 0.30 -32.51
CA THR A 624 74.57 0.43 -33.95
C THR A 624 75.37 1.69 -34.27
N ILE A 625 75.05 2.82 -33.65
CA ILE A 625 75.79 4.10 -33.77
C ILE A 625 77.19 3.97 -33.19
N GLY A 626 77.38 3.28 -32.07
CA GLY A 626 78.72 2.98 -31.52
C GLY A 626 79.55 2.11 -32.47
N GLY A 627 78.94 1.10 -33.07
CA GLY A 627 79.56 0.28 -34.12
C GLY A 627 79.89 1.08 -35.39
N LEU A 628 79.01 1.99 -35.81
CA LEU A 628 79.24 2.90 -36.93
C LEU A 628 80.37 3.88 -36.63
N THR A 629 80.38 4.49 -35.45
CA THR A 629 81.44 5.40 -34.96
C THR A 629 82.78 4.69 -34.94
N THR A 630 82.82 3.45 -34.46
CA THR A 630 84.03 2.60 -34.48
C THR A 630 84.51 2.33 -35.91
N ARG A 631 83.60 1.95 -36.82
CA ARG A 631 83.93 1.72 -38.24
C ARG A 631 84.38 2.98 -38.97
N VAL A 632 83.77 4.13 -38.68
CA VAL A 632 84.17 5.44 -39.24
C VAL A 632 85.56 5.80 -38.73
N THR A 633 85.81 5.73 -37.41
CA THR A 633 87.13 5.97 -36.81
C THR A 633 88.22 5.07 -37.43
N GLN A 634 87.94 3.78 -37.62
CA GLN A 634 88.84 2.84 -38.29
C GLN A 634 89.07 3.19 -39.78
N THR A 635 88.03 3.69 -40.47
CA THR A 635 88.12 4.14 -41.88
C THR A 635 88.92 5.43 -41.99
N GLU A 636 88.76 6.38 -41.08
CA GLU A 636 89.53 7.62 -41.00
C GLU A 636 91.00 7.36 -40.69
N GLN A 637 91.29 6.45 -39.75
CA GLN A 637 92.66 5.98 -39.47
C GLN A 637 93.28 5.27 -40.68
N GLY A 638 92.52 4.39 -41.35
CA GLY A 638 92.94 3.73 -42.58
C GLY A 638 93.23 4.71 -43.72
N LEU A 639 92.37 5.72 -43.89
CA LEU A 639 92.53 6.79 -44.87
C LEU A 639 93.76 7.66 -44.56
N ALA A 640 93.99 8.03 -43.30
CA ALA A 640 95.19 8.77 -42.89
C ALA A 640 96.48 7.97 -43.13
N ALA A 641 96.46 6.65 -42.89
CA ALA A 641 97.56 5.75 -43.24
C ALA A 641 97.76 5.66 -44.76
N GLN A 642 96.68 5.60 -45.56
CA GLN A 642 96.74 5.58 -47.01
C GLN A 642 97.26 6.91 -47.59
N VAL A 643 96.84 8.06 -47.07
CA VAL A 643 97.39 9.39 -47.42
C VAL A 643 98.90 9.45 -47.10
N THR A 644 99.31 8.91 -45.96
CA THR A 644 100.75 8.81 -45.60
C THR A 644 101.52 7.89 -46.56
N GLN A 645 100.89 6.83 -47.07
CA GLN A 645 101.47 5.97 -48.10
C GLN A 645 101.53 6.66 -49.48
N THR A 646 100.50 7.42 -49.86
CA THR A 646 100.48 8.22 -51.10
C THR A 646 101.60 9.26 -51.08
N GLY A 647 101.75 10.06 -50.02
CA GLY A 647 102.85 11.02 -49.89
C GLY A 647 104.24 10.38 -49.95
N ARG A 648 104.38 9.14 -49.46
CA ARG A 648 105.63 8.34 -49.63
C ARG A 648 105.83 7.80 -51.04
N LEU A 649 104.77 7.60 -51.83
CA LEU A 649 104.86 7.21 -53.23
C LEU A 649 105.14 8.41 -54.13
N GLU A 650 104.52 9.56 -53.86
CA GLU A 650 104.77 10.85 -54.50
C GLU A 650 106.24 11.27 -54.35
N ALA A 651 106.75 11.34 -53.11
CA ALA A 651 108.15 11.64 -52.83
C ALA A 651 109.13 10.64 -53.47
N ARG A 652 108.74 9.36 -53.63
CA ARG A 652 109.55 8.37 -54.35
C ARG A 652 109.53 8.58 -55.87
N LEU A 653 108.40 8.96 -56.45
CA LEU A 653 108.29 9.34 -57.86
C LEU A 653 109.18 10.54 -58.18
N GLU A 654 109.07 11.60 -57.38
CA GLU A 654 109.87 12.84 -57.54
C GLU A 654 111.38 12.58 -57.39
N SER A 655 111.78 11.64 -56.53
CA SER A 655 113.19 11.28 -56.33
C SER A 655 113.82 10.43 -57.46
N SER A 656 113.02 9.95 -58.41
CA SER A 656 113.39 8.86 -59.31
C SER A 656 113.54 9.31 -60.77
N ASN A 657 114.75 9.70 -61.17
CA ASN A 657 115.16 9.63 -62.57
C ASN A 657 115.56 8.18 -62.89
N PRO A 658 114.71 7.38 -63.59
CA PRO A 658 114.99 5.97 -63.80
C PRO A 658 116.12 5.79 -64.83
N ASN A 659 116.90 4.73 -64.66
CA ASN A 659 117.88 4.35 -65.67
C ASN A 659 117.19 4.00 -67.00
N LEU A 660 117.58 4.72 -68.05
CA LEU A 660 117.04 4.55 -69.40
C LEU A 660 117.73 3.40 -70.17
N LEU A 661 118.84 2.89 -69.65
CA LEU A 661 119.57 1.75 -70.20
C LEU A 661 118.91 0.44 -69.76
N GLN A 662 118.75 -0.47 -70.71
CA GLN A 662 118.33 -1.84 -70.47
C GLN A 662 119.57 -2.72 -70.19
N ASN A 663 119.44 -3.74 -69.33
CA ASN A 663 120.56 -4.60 -68.92
C ASN A 663 121.83 -3.80 -68.46
N PRO A 664 121.71 -2.78 -67.58
CA PRO A 664 122.82 -1.85 -67.26
C PRO A 664 123.96 -2.42 -66.41
N LYS A 665 123.86 -3.68 -65.96
CA LYS A 665 124.91 -4.45 -65.29
C LYS A 665 125.49 -5.57 -66.15
N TRP A 666 124.98 -5.77 -67.37
CA TRP A 666 125.32 -6.91 -68.24
C TRP A 666 125.02 -8.30 -67.62
N SER A 667 124.12 -8.36 -66.64
CA SER A 667 123.68 -9.60 -65.98
C SER A 667 122.95 -10.54 -66.93
N ASN A 668 122.30 -10.03 -67.98
CA ASN A 668 121.73 -10.83 -69.07
C ASN A 668 122.59 -10.76 -70.34
N GLY A 669 123.89 -10.99 -70.19
CA GLY A 669 124.85 -10.99 -71.31
C GLY A 669 124.95 -9.61 -71.99
N TRP A 670 125.17 -9.62 -73.31
CA TRP A 670 125.21 -8.41 -74.15
C TRP A 670 123.83 -7.93 -74.61
N THR A 671 122.73 -8.42 -74.03
CA THR A 671 121.37 -8.01 -74.42
C THR A 671 121.22 -6.49 -74.39
N ASN A 672 120.82 -5.91 -75.52
CA ASN A 672 120.66 -4.46 -75.79
C ASN A 672 121.95 -3.61 -75.71
N TRP A 673 123.13 -4.22 -75.65
CA TRP A 673 124.42 -3.55 -75.78
C TRP A 673 125.14 -4.01 -77.05
N SER A 674 125.64 -3.05 -77.83
CA SER A 674 126.56 -3.32 -78.93
C SER A 674 128.00 -3.19 -78.43
N VAL A 675 128.90 -4.08 -78.86
CA VAL A 675 130.28 -4.14 -78.36
C VAL A 675 131.26 -4.55 -79.47
N THR A 676 132.45 -3.96 -79.46
CA THR A 676 133.54 -4.35 -80.35
C THR A 676 134.11 -5.72 -79.98
N GLU A 677 134.72 -6.40 -80.96
CA GLU A 677 135.56 -7.58 -80.74
C GLU A 677 136.47 -7.41 -79.50
N GLY A 678 136.52 -8.43 -78.62
CA GLY A 678 137.33 -8.40 -77.40
C GLY A 678 136.63 -7.79 -76.17
N GLY A 679 135.33 -7.51 -76.25
CA GLY A 679 134.49 -7.39 -75.07
C GLY A 679 134.13 -8.74 -74.45
N SER A 680 134.06 -8.80 -73.13
CA SER A 680 133.54 -9.96 -72.38
C SER A 680 132.89 -9.52 -71.06
N ILE A 681 132.18 -10.42 -70.41
CA ILE A 681 131.45 -10.15 -69.17
C ILE A 681 132.06 -10.99 -68.05
N GLY A 682 132.38 -10.33 -66.94
CA GLY A 682 132.91 -10.93 -65.73
C GLY A 682 131.92 -10.81 -64.57
N TYR A 683 132.19 -11.58 -63.52
CA TYR A 683 131.45 -11.54 -62.26
C TYR A 683 132.44 -11.78 -61.11
N SER A 684 132.22 -11.10 -59.99
CA SER A 684 132.79 -11.47 -58.68
C SER A 684 131.77 -11.21 -57.59
N ASP A 685 131.85 -11.94 -56.48
CA ASP A 685 130.89 -11.78 -55.37
C ASP A 685 130.94 -10.41 -54.69
N TRP A 686 132.07 -9.70 -54.83
CA TRP A 686 132.27 -8.36 -54.29
C TRP A 686 131.80 -7.25 -55.24
N ASP A 687 131.99 -7.43 -56.55
CA ASP A 687 131.71 -6.39 -57.54
C ASP A 687 130.38 -6.56 -58.28
N GLY A 688 129.80 -7.77 -58.24
CA GLY A 688 128.69 -8.21 -59.07
C GLY A 688 129.11 -8.46 -60.52
N THR A 689 128.14 -8.46 -61.43
CA THR A 689 128.42 -8.52 -62.88
C THR A 689 129.00 -7.20 -63.38
N PHE A 690 130.03 -7.30 -64.23
CA PHE A 690 130.66 -6.19 -64.91
C PHE A 690 131.02 -6.57 -66.36
N ALA A 691 130.99 -5.61 -67.27
CA ALA A 691 131.56 -5.79 -68.60
C ALA A 691 133.04 -5.37 -68.59
N PHE A 692 133.87 -6.00 -69.40
CA PHE A 692 135.27 -5.62 -69.58
C PHE A 692 135.68 -5.65 -71.05
N LEU A 693 136.62 -4.79 -71.41
CA LEU A 693 137.24 -4.74 -72.73
C LEU A 693 138.70 -5.18 -72.58
N ALA A 694 139.11 -6.18 -73.34
CA ALA A 694 140.49 -6.67 -73.38
C ALA A 694 141.43 -5.67 -74.09
N PRO A 695 142.73 -5.61 -73.76
CA PRO A 695 143.66 -4.59 -74.26
C PRO A 695 143.81 -4.57 -75.79
N ARG A 696 144.04 -3.38 -76.34
CA ARG A 696 144.28 -3.14 -77.77
C ARG A 696 145.24 -1.96 -77.94
N PRO A 697 146.57 -2.18 -77.95
CA PRO A 697 147.55 -1.12 -78.13
C PRO A 697 147.33 -0.33 -79.44
N GLY A 698 147.47 0.99 -79.37
CA GLY A 698 147.34 1.93 -80.50
C GLY A 698 145.92 2.25 -80.98
N ASP A 699 144.90 1.52 -80.56
CA ASP A 699 143.56 1.54 -81.16
C ASP A 699 142.43 1.43 -80.10
N TYR A 700 141.19 1.67 -80.51
CA TYR A 700 140.02 1.71 -79.63
C TYR A 700 139.32 0.34 -79.50
N ARG A 701 138.74 0.09 -78.33
CA ARG A 701 137.61 -0.83 -78.13
C ARG A 701 136.51 -0.11 -77.38
N TYR A 702 135.26 -0.47 -77.65
CA TYR A 702 134.12 0.18 -77.02
C TYR A 702 132.88 -0.71 -76.92
N MET A 703 132.01 -0.37 -75.97
CA MET A 703 130.65 -0.89 -75.87
C MET A 703 129.68 0.28 -75.73
N PHE A 704 128.48 0.16 -76.29
CA PHE A 704 127.49 1.23 -76.31
C PHE A 704 126.05 0.72 -76.26
N GLN A 705 125.15 1.58 -75.80
CA GLN A 705 123.72 1.40 -75.93
C GLN A 705 123.06 2.73 -76.29
N ALA A 706 122.29 2.72 -77.38
CA ALA A 706 121.48 3.85 -77.82
C ALA A 706 120.06 3.75 -77.25
N VAL A 707 119.59 4.81 -76.62
CA VAL A 707 118.20 4.99 -76.18
C VAL A 707 117.49 5.92 -77.16
N ASN A 708 116.33 5.51 -77.65
CA ASN A 708 115.48 6.35 -78.50
C ASN A 708 114.94 7.54 -77.67
N PHE A 709 115.13 8.75 -78.18
CA PHE A 709 114.71 10.00 -77.54
C PHE A 709 113.79 10.78 -78.49
N GLY A 710 112.49 10.82 -78.18
CA GLY A 710 111.46 11.38 -79.05
C GLY A 710 111.48 12.91 -79.24
N GLY A 711 112.40 13.61 -78.57
CA GLY A 711 112.68 15.03 -78.80
C GLY A 711 112.31 15.96 -77.64
N ILE A 712 113.21 16.90 -77.41
CA ILE A 712 113.10 18.31 -77.03
C ILE A 712 114.56 18.82 -77.16
N PRO A 713 114.85 19.89 -77.93
CA PRO A 713 116.20 20.45 -77.98
C PRO A 713 116.64 20.96 -76.61
N TYR A 714 117.93 20.86 -76.31
CA TYR A 714 118.56 21.30 -75.08
C TYR A 714 118.08 20.56 -73.80
N THR A 715 117.52 19.35 -73.93
CA THR A 715 117.20 18.50 -72.77
C THR A 715 118.50 18.03 -72.12
N PRO A 716 118.73 18.29 -70.82
CA PRO A 716 119.90 17.77 -70.12
C PRO A 716 119.77 16.26 -69.93
N PHE A 717 120.80 15.53 -70.34
CA PHE A 717 121.04 14.14 -69.97
C PHE A 717 122.30 14.06 -69.11
N THR A 718 122.33 13.05 -68.24
CA THR A 718 123.55 12.64 -67.53
C THR A 718 123.78 11.16 -67.78
N GLY A 719 125.00 10.83 -68.22
CA GLY A 719 125.53 9.48 -68.20
C GLY A 719 126.38 9.30 -66.94
N SER A 720 126.30 8.16 -66.28
CA SER A 720 127.16 7.84 -65.15
C SER A 720 127.46 6.34 -65.06
N VAL A 721 128.69 5.98 -64.72
CA VAL A 721 129.18 4.59 -64.76
C VAL A 721 130.30 4.39 -63.75
N ASP A 722 130.39 3.19 -63.18
CA ASP A 722 131.57 2.80 -62.41
C ASP A 722 132.63 2.29 -63.40
N MET A 723 133.84 2.83 -63.35
CA MET A 723 134.98 2.37 -64.14
C MET A 723 136.03 1.71 -63.24
N TYR A 724 136.67 0.65 -63.75
CA TYR A 724 137.87 0.04 -63.19
C TYR A 724 139.01 0.20 -64.19
N ARG A 725 139.93 1.11 -63.91
CA ARG A 725 141.16 1.25 -64.71
C ARG A 725 142.18 0.20 -64.25
N ASN A 726 142.74 -0.58 -65.17
CA ASN A 726 143.76 -1.58 -64.84
C ASN A 726 145.10 -1.39 -65.56
N SER A 727 145.24 -0.33 -66.38
CA SER A 727 146.47 0.00 -67.09
C SER A 727 146.92 1.43 -66.80
N THR A 728 148.21 1.62 -66.60
CA THR A 728 148.84 2.96 -66.51
C THR A 728 148.92 3.63 -67.89
N ARG A 729 149.14 2.84 -68.94
CA ARG A 729 149.10 3.26 -70.34
C ARG A 729 147.65 3.54 -70.80
N GLY A 730 147.52 4.34 -71.86
CA GLY A 730 146.27 4.57 -72.55
C GLY A 730 145.22 5.35 -71.76
N ALA A 731 143.96 5.21 -72.17
CA ALA A 731 142.80 5.82 -71.55
C ALA A 731 141.66 4.81 -71.40
N VAL A 732 140.89 4.98 -70.33
CA VAL A 732 139.58 4.35 -70.11
C VAL A 732 138.63 5.52 -69.88
N PHE A 733 137.53 5.61 -70.64
CA PHE A 733 136.63 6.76 -70.53
C PHE A 733 135.20 6.41 -70.94
N ALA A 734 134.27 7.32 -70.67
CA ALA A 734 132.91 7.25 -71.19
C ALA A 734 132.47 8.60 -71.73
N GLN A 735 131.48 8.57 -72.63
CA GLN A 735 130.93 9.74 -73.29
C GLN A 735 129.47 9.50 -73.63
N MET A 736 128.64 10.54 -73.61
CA MET A 736 127.35 10.50 -74.30
C MET A 736 127.54 11.00 -75.72
N GLU A 737 126.94 10.28 -76.65
CA GLU A 737 126.88 10.60 -78.07
C GLU A 737 125.43 10.86 -78.46
N PHE A 738 125.19 11.91 -79.24
CA PHE A 738 123.87 12.32 -79.70
C PHE A 738 123.73 12.01 -81.19
N PHE A 739 122.63 11.38 -81.58
CA PHE A 739 122.37 10.96 -82.96
C PHE A 739 121.05 11.52 -83.48
N ASP A 740 121.00 11.83 -84.77
CA ASP A 740 119.76 12.16 -85.48
C ASP A 740 118.91 10.90 -85.81
N ALA A 741 117.75 11.10 -86.43
CA ALA A 741 116.86 10.01 -86.83
C ALA A 741 117.44 9.10 -87.93
N ALA A 742 118.45 9.55 -88.67
CA ALA A 742 119.16 8.78 -89.69
C ALA A 742 120.38 8.01 -89.13
N ASN A 743 120.68 8.15 -87.84
CA ASN A 743 121.84 7.61 -87.13
C ASN A 743 123.18 8.29 -87.49
N ASN A 744 123.16 9.55 -87.94
CA ASN A 744 124.38 10.37 -87.96
C ASN A 744 124.64 10.91 -86.55
N ARG A 745 125.89 10.90 -86.09
CA ARG A 745 126.28 11.48 -84.79
C ARG A 745 126.38 13.00 -84.91
N ILE A 746 125.43 13.72 -84.31
CA ILE A 746 125.29 15.18 -84.39
C ILE A 746 125.98 15.94 -83.24
N GLY A 747 126.44 15.24 -82.21
CA GLY A 747 127.21 15.84 -81.12
C GLY A 747 127.67 14.81 -80.09
N THR A 748 128.52 15.25 -79.15
CA THR A 748 128.94 14.45 -77.99
C THR A 748 129.12 15.35 -76.77
N THR A 749 129.13 14.75 -75.57
CA THR A 749 129.52 15.44 -74.34
C THR A 749 131.03 15.49 -74.16
N PRO A 750 131.58 16.27 -73.20
CA PRO A 750 132.93 16.04 -72.71
C PRO A 750 133.10 14.57 -72.27
N ARG A 751 134.28 13.99 -72.54
CA ARG A 751 134.61 12.62 -72.10
C ARG A 751 134.91 12.61 -70.60
N ALA A 752 134.39 11.61 -69.89
CA ALA A 752 134.78 11.34 -68.50
C ALA A 752 135.96 10.37 -68.49
N ASP A 753 137.18 10.89 -68.39
CA ASP A 753 138.40 10.11 -68.27
C ASP A 753 138.55 9.45 -66.89
N ALA A 754 138.93 8.17 -66.87
CA ALA A 754 139.35 7.46 -65.67
C ALA A 754 140.73 7.95 -65.19
N THR A 755 140.70 8.97 -64.32
CA THR A 755 141.90 9.60 -63.71
C THR A 755 142.32 8.99 -62.36
N HIS A 756 141.55 8.03 -61.85
CA HIS A 756 141.88 7.26 -60.64
C HIS A 756 143.10 6.35 -60.83
N ALA A 757 143.75 6.01 -59.70
CA ALA A 757 144.83 5.03 -59.67
C ALA A 757 144.32 3.65 -60.14
N PRO A 758 145.10 2.92 -60.96
CA PRO A 758 144.72 1.58 -61.40
C PRO A 758 144.47 0.61 -60.25
N GLY A 759 143.59 -0.38 -60.49
CA GLY A 759 143.29 -1.45 -59.53
C GLY A 759 142.09 -1.18 -58.60
N SER A 760 141.30 -0.13 -58.85
CA SER A 760 140.13 0.23 -58.03
C SER A 760 138.92 0.62 -58.89
N TRP A 761 137.71 0.54 -58.33
CA TRP A 761 136.47 1.03 -58.95
C TRP A 761 136.19 2.47 -58.53
N LYS A 762 135.79 3.35 -59.47
CA LYS A 762 135.28 4.69 -59.15
C LYS A 762 134.12 5.10 -60.06
N ARG A 763 133.12 5.80 -59.51
CA ARG A 763 132.01 6.42 -60.26
C ARG A 763 132.52 7.60 -61.08
N TYR A 764 132.09 7.68 -62.32
CA TYR A 764 132.28 8.83 -63.22
C TYR A 764 130.93 9.28 -63.75
N GLU A 765 130.82 10.59 -63.99
CA GLU A 765 129.60 11.28 -64.41
C GLU A 765 129.95 12.23 -65.56
N PHE A 766 129.07 12.31 -66.54
CA PHE A 766 129.23 13.13 -67.74
C PHE A 766 127.86 13.63 -68.18
N THR A 767 127.70 14.94 -68.20
CA THR A 767 126.41 15.62 -68.44
C THR A 767 126.51 16.46 -69.71
N GLY A 768 125.39 16.59 -70.43
CA GLY A 768 125.26 17.52 -71.53
C GLY A 768 123.83 17.59 -72.05
N GLU A 769 123.59 18.54 -72.93
CA GLU A 769 122.26 18.84 -73.45
C GLU A 769 122.09 18.32 -74.88
N THR A 770 120.91 17.79 -75.20
CA THR A 770 120.60 17.24 -76.53
C THR A 770 120.68 18.32 -77.62
N PRO A 771 121.48 18.15 -78.68
CA PRO A 771 121.46 19.06 -79.81
C PRO A 771 120.08 19.09 -80.50
N PRO A 772 119.69 20.20 -81.16
CA PRO A 772 118.53 20.22 -82.04
C PRO A 772 118.57 19.07 -83.06
N GLY A 773 117.46 18.36 -83.23
CA GLY A 773 117.38 17.18 -84.11
C GLY A 773 117.83 15.85 -83.50
N CYS A 774 118.28 15.82 -82.24
CA CYS A 774 118.61 14.59 -81.53
C CYS A 774 117.40 13.66 -81.40
N ALA A 775 117.50 12.46 -81.99
CA ALA A 775 116.49 11.40 -81.94
C ALA A 775 116.94 10.17 -81.13
N LYS A 776 118.24 10.05 -80.81
CA LYS A 776 118.78 9.02 -79.91
C LYS A 776 119.91 9.58 -79.06
N VAL A 777 119.93 9.19 -77.78
CA VAL A 777 121.05 9.45 -76.87
C VAL A 777 121.74 8.12 -76.59
N GLN A 778 123.04 8.06 -76.82
CA GLN A 778 123.85 6.85 -76.68
C GLN A 778 124.86 7.05 -75.56
N ILE A 779 124.92 6.09 -74.62
CA ILE A 779 126.08 5.95 -73.75
C ILE A 779 127.12 5.10 -74.48
N ALA A 780 128.36 5.56 -74.52
CA ALA A 780 129.48 4.81 -75.09
C ALA A 780 130.66 4.78 -74.12
N LEU A 781 131.21 3.58 -73.90
CA LEU A 781 132.22 3.26 -72.91
C LEU A 781 133.46 2.72 -73.66
N TYR A 782 134.61 3.34 -73.47
CA TYR A 782 135.80 3.18 -74.31
C TYR A 782 137.04 2.77 -73.52
N ILE A 783 137.89 1.99 -74.18
CA ILE A 783 139.33 1.90 -73.89
C ILE A 783 140.14 2.28 -75.13
N TYR A 784 141.34 2.82 -74.91
CA TYR A 784 142.27 3.19 -75.97
C TYR A 784 143.71 2.98 -75.50
N ASP A 785 144.55 2.31 -76.29
CA ASP A 785 145.99 2.09 -76.02
C ASP A 785 146.31 1.48 -74.62
N THR A 786 145.41 0.70 -74.03
CA THR A 786 145.63 0.06 -72.71
C THR A 786 146.34 -1.29 -72.86
N ASP A 787 147.27 -1.61 -71.96
CA ASP A 787 147.96 -2.92 -71.92
C ASP A 787 147.20 -4.02 -71.13
N TYR A 788 146.19 -3.66 -70.34
CA TYR A 788 145.40 -4.60 -69.52
C TYR A 788 143.88 -4.38 -69.66
N ASN A 789 143.10 -5.44 -69.41
CA ASN A 789 141.63 -5.40 -69.40
C ASN A 789 141.14 -4.30 -68.45
N SER A 790 140.24 -3.43 -68.91
CA SER A 790 139.58 -2.44 -68.04
C SER A 790 138.06 -2.61 -68.11
N SER A 791 137.39 -2.33 -66.99
CA SER A 791 136.02 -2.81 -66.73
C SER A 791 135.04 -1.69 -66.41
N PHE A 792 133.75 -1.98 -66.64
CA PHE A 792 132.63 -1.09 -66.42
C PHE A 792 131.50 -1.84 -65.70
N ARG A 793 130.85 -1.19 -64.73
CA ARG A 793 129.62 -1.71 -64.09
C ARG A 793 128.64 -0.58 -63.83
N ARG A 794 127.37 -0.95 -63.56
CA ARG A 794 126.34 -0.01 -63.09
C ARG A 794 126.18 1.21 -64.03
N ALA A 795 126.18 0.99 -65.33
CA ALA A 795 126.00 2.07 -66.30
C ALA A 795 124.59 2.67 -66.14
N LYS A 796 124.48 4.00 -66.13
CA LYS A 796 123.20 4.72 -66.07
C LYS A 796 123.19 5.83 -67.11
N LEU A 797 122.06 5.98 -67.79
CA LEU A 797 121.74 7.12 -68.63
C LEU A 797 120.39 7.65 -68.15
N GLU A 798 120.30 8.94 -67.85
CA GLU A 798 119.12 9.54 -67.24
C GLU A 798 118.90 10.97 -67.75
N THR A 799 117.65 11.42 -67.76
CA THR A 799 117.31 12.83 -67.98
C THR A 799 117.59 13.61 -66.70
N GLY A 800 118.34 14.71 -66.79
CA GLY A 800 118.73 15.55 -65.65
C GLY A 800 120.16 16.09 -65.76
N ARG A 801 120.49 17.08 -64.92
CA ARG A 801 121.81 17.75 -64.86
C ARG A 801 122.81 17.10 -63.90
N TYR A 802 122.37 16.11 -63.12
CA TYR A 802 123.17 15.41 -62.11
C TYR A 802 122.85 13.93 -62.17
N ALA A 803 123.83 13.08 -61.84
CA ALA A 803 123.56 11.65 -61.72
C ALA A 803 122.76 11.38 -60.44
N THR A 804 121.73 10.54 -60.54
CA THR A 804 121.06 10.00 -59.35
C THR A 804 121.63 8.60 -59.03
N PRO A 805 121.42 8.05 -57.81
CA PRO A 805 121.90 6.72 -57.46
C PRO A 805 121.52 5.67 -58.51
N PHE A 806 122.42 4.70 -58.72
CA PHE A 806 122.22 3.68 -59.73
C PHE A 806 120.97 2.83 -59.43
N ASP A 807 120.10 2.70 -60.43
CA ASP A 807 118.99 1.74 -60.48
C ASP A 807 119.09 0.85 -61.73
N GLU A 808 118.36 -0.27 -61.73
CA GLU A 808 118.43 -1.31 -62.75
C GLU A 808 117.54 -1.05 -63.98
N GLY A 809 116.82 0.08 -64.02
CA GLY A 809 115.91 0.45 -65.10
C GLY A 809 114.47 -0.02 -64.87
N ARG A 810 113.61 0.25 -65.86
CA ARG A 810 112.16 0.03 -65.76
C ARG A 810 111.78 -1.46 -65.88
N ASN A 811 111.59 -2.13 -64.75
CA ASN A 811 110.88 -3.42 -64.67
C ASN A 811 109.44 -3.22 -64.16
N VAL A 812 108.49 -4.03 -64.65
CA VAL A 812 107.04 -3.78 -64.53
C VAL A 812 106.42 -4.30 -63.22
N ASP A 813 107.19 -5.03 -62.42
CA ASP A 813 106.74 -5.83 -61.26
C ASP A 813 106.08 -4.99 -60.13
N GLY A 814 106.40 -3.70 -60.05
CA GLY A 814 105.77 -2.75 -59.13
C GLY A 814 104.27 -2.52 -59.41
N LEU A 815 103.81 -2.69 -60.66
CA LEU A 815 102.40 -2.56 -61.03
C LEU A 815 101.62 -3.86 -60.76
N ALA A 816 102.23 -5.02 -61.02
CA ALA A 816 101.61 -6.33 -60.77
C ALA A 816 101.33 -6.58 -59.28
N SER A 817 102.28 -6.19 -58.41
CA SER A 817 102.12 -6.25 -56.96
C SER A 817 101.04 -5.28 -56.44
N GLY A 818 100.93 -4.08 -57.02
CA GLY A 818 99.82 -3.16 -56.75
C GLY A 818 98.46 -3.77 -57.12
N PHE A 819 98.33 -4.31 -58.32
CA PHE A 819 97.08 -4.93 -58.81
C PHE A 819 96.64 -6.13 -57.96
N SER A 820 97.58 -7.02 -57.58
CA SER A 820 97.29 -8.19 -56.75
C SER A 820 96.76 -7.81 -55.35
N ASN A 821 97.36 -6.79 -54.73
CA ASN A 821 96.87 -6.25 -53.45
C ASN A 821 95.47 -5.63 -53.56
N LEU A 822 95.18 -4.96 -54.67
CA LEU A 822 93.88 -4.33 -54.94
C LEU A 822 92.78 -5.40 -55.15
N ASN A 823 93.09 -6.47 -55.89
CA ASN A 823 92.21 -7.63 -56.04
C ASN A 823 91.93 -8.31 -54.68
N ALA A 824 92.96 -8.52 -53.85
CA ALA A 824 92.82 -9.06 -52.50
C ALA A 824 92.13 -8.11 -51.49
N ALA A 825 91.90 -6.84 -51.84
CA ALA A 825 91.02 -5.94 -51.10
C ALA A 825 89.57 -6.06 -51.57
N VAL A 826 89.34 -6.10 -52.89
CA VAL A 826 88.00 -6.31 -53.49
C VAL A 826 87.36 -7.59 -52.99
N THR A 827 88.06 -8.74 -53.02
CA THR A 827 87.50 -10.02 -52.53
C THR A 827 87.17 -10.00 -51.03
N ARG A 828 87.86 -9.18 -50.22
CA ARG A 828 87.49 -8.97 -48.81
C ARG A 828 86.23 -8.10 -48.67
N HIS A 829 86.07 -7.07 -49.51
CA HIS A 829 84.83 -6.29 -49.55
C HIS A 829 83.64 -7.13 -50.05
N GLU A 830 83.83 -8.00 -51.03
CA GLU A 830 82.78 -8.96 -51.49
C GLU A 830 82.35 -9.91 -50.36
N GLY A 831 83.31 -10.45 -49.58
CA GLY A 831 83.01 -11.23 -48.39
C GLY A 831 82.25 -10.44 -47.31
N GLN A 832 82.60 -9.17 -47.08
CA GLN A 832 81.87 -8.29 -46.17
C GLN A 832 80.47 -7.90 -46.69
N ILE A 833 80.31 -7.68 -48.00
CA ILE A 833 79.00 -7.43 -48.63
C ILE A 833 78.11 -8.67 -48.49
N THR A 834 78.64 -9.87 -48.70
CA THR A 834 77.93 -11.14 -48.50
C THR A 834 77.53 -11.33 -47.03
N ALA A 835 78.43 -11.05 -46.08
CA ALA A 835 78.12 -11.09 -44.64
C ALA A 835 77.03 -10.07 -44.25
N ASN A 836 77.08 -8.85 -44.79
CA ASN A 836 76.05 -7.83 -44.58
C ASN A 836 74.71 -8.25 -45.22
N ALA A 837 74.71 -8.86 -46.42
CA ALA A 837 73.51 -9.36 -47.06
C ALA A 837 72.85 -10.49 -46.24
N ASN A 838 73.66 -11.43 -45.71
CA ASN A 838 73.18 -12.48 -44.81
C ASN A 838 72.64 -11.90 -43.48
N ALA A 839 73.26 -10.84 -42.95
CA ALA A 839 72.74 -10.14 -41.77
C ALA A 839 71.41 -9.42 -42.06
N VAL A 840 71.26 -8.78 -43.23
CA VAL A 840 70.00 -8.18 -43.68
C VAL A 840 68.91 -9.24 -43.88
N GLN A 841 69.23 -10.40 -44.46
CA GLN A 841 68.31 -11.54 -44.54
C GLN A 841 67.92 -12.07 -43.16
N GLY A 842 68.86 -12.11 -42.20
CA GLY A 842 68.58 -12.45 -40.80
C GLY A 842 67.64 -11.46 -40.11
N VAL A 843 67.80 -10.16 -40.38
CA VAL A 843 66.88 -9.11 -39.92
C VAL A 843 65.51 -9.25 -40.60
N GLN A 844 65.45 -9.56 -41.90
CA GLN A 844 64.19 -9.86 -42.59
C GLN A 844 63.49 -11.11 -42.02
N ALA A 845 64.24 -12.13 -41.61
CA ALA A 845 63.68 -13.32 -40.95
C ALA A 845 63.16 -13.01 -39.54
N GLN A 846 63.86 -12.18 -38.75
CA GLN A 846 63.36 -11.70 -37.45
C GLN A 846 62.13 -10.79 -37.58
N LEU A 847 62.02 -10.01 -38.66
CA LEU A 847 60.82 -9.24 -38.99
C LEU A 847 59.66 -10.15 -39.44
N GLY A 848 59.93 -11.17 -40.26
CA GLY A 848 58.95 -12.18 -40.67
C GLY A 848 58.39 -13.02 -39.52
N GLY A 849 59.09 -13.09 -38.38
CA GLY A 849 58.61 -13.73 -37.16
C GLY A 849 57.58 -12.94 -36.35
N LYS A 850 57.26 -11.69 -36.73
CA LYS A 850 56.26 -10.85 -36.02
C LYS A 850 55.03 -10.58 -36.89
N ALA A 851 54.00 -11.39 -36.67
CA ALA A 851 52.68 -11.38 -37.30
C ALA A 851 52.67 -11.66 -38.81
N ASP A 852 52.21 -12.86 -39.16
CA ASP A 852 51.98 -13.28 -40.54
C ASP A 852 50.97 -12.34 -41.23
N ALA A 853 51.23 -12.01 -42.51
CA ALA A 853 50.37 -11.10 -43.29
C ALA A 853 48.93 -11.62 -43.38
N ALA A 854 48.73 -12.95 -43.34
CA ALA A 854 47.41 -13.56 -43.27
C ALA A 854 46.61 -13.13 -42.03
N VAL A 855 47.24 -12.97 -40.86
CA VAL A 855 46.57 -12.56 -39.62
C VAL A 855 46.18 -11.09 -39.71
N VAL A 856 47.08 -10.22 -40.19
CA VAL A 856 46.78 -8.78 -40.34
C VAL A 856 45.70 -8.56 -41.39
N VAL A 857 45.72 -9.25 -42.54
CA VAL A 857 44.66 -9.18 -43.56
C VAL A 857 43.33 -9.71 -43.03
N THR A 858 43.34 -10.80 -42.25
CA THR A 858 42.11 -11.32 -41.64
C THR A 858 41.55 -10.36 -40.59
N MET A 859 42.37 -9.82 -39.70
CA MET A 859 41.93 -8.85 -38.69
C MET A 859 41.50 -7.50 -39.30
N ASP A 860 42.16 -7.02 -40.36
CA ASP A 860 41.75 -5.83 -41.12
C ASP A 860 40.41 -6.04 -41.84
N ALA A 861 40.22 -7.20 -42.50
CA ALA A 861 38.94 -7.57 -43.11
C ALA A 861 37.83 -7.74 -42.06
N THR A 862 38.13 -8.33 -40.89
CA THR A 862 37.19 -8.45 -39.77
C THR A 862 36.86 -7.07 -39.18
N MET A 863 37.83 -6.19 -38.93
CA MET A 863 37.55 -4.83 -38.43
C MET A 863 36.80 -3.97 -39.45
N LYS A 864 37.00 -4.16 -40.76
CA LYS A 864 36.24 -3.45 -41.80
C LYS A 864 34.80 -3.96 -41.97
N SER A 865 34.55 -5.24 -41.68
CA SER A 865 33.23 -5.86 -41.70
C SER A 865 32.51 -5.90 -40.35
N LEU A 866 33.18 -5.54 -39.25
CA LEU A 866 32.54 -5.12 -38.00
C LEU A 866 32.01 -3.69 -38.18
N GLY A 867 30.73 -3.58 -38.55
CA GLY A 867 30.10 -2.31 -38.90
C GLY A 867 30.25 -1.23 -37.82
N ALA A 868 30.62 -0.02 -38.24
CA ALA A 868 30.78 1.15 -37.37
C ALA A 868 29.44 1.68 -36.82
N SER A 869 28.32 1.15 -37.29
CA SER A 869 27.00 1.28 -36.65
C SER A 869 26.32 -0.09 -36.58
N GLY A 870 25.42 -0.24 -35.60
CA GLY A 870 24.39 -1.28 -35.66
C GLY A 870 23.42 -1.05 -36.83
N ASN A 871 22.42 -1.92 -36.96
CA ASN A 871 21.42 -1.83 -38.01
C ASN A 871 20.52 -0.58 -37.86
N LEU A 872 20.52 0.25 -38.90
CA LEU A 872 19.83 1.54 -38.99
C LEU A 872 18.37 1.40 -39.47
N LEU A 873 17.96 0.22 -39.94
CA LEU A 873 16.57 -0.02 -40.33
C LEU A 873 15.64 -0.08 -39.10
N PRO A 874 14.48 0.60 -39.10
CA PRO A 874 13.38 0.22 -38.23
C PRO A 874 12.73 -1.08 -38.73
N ASN A 875 12.22 -1.90 -37.81
CA ASN A 875 11.47 -3.12 -38.13
C ASN A 875 12.18 -4.07 -39.11
N SER A 876 13.41 -4.47 -38.76
CA SER A 876 14.24 -5.43 -39.49
C SER A 876 14.06 -6.90 -39.05
N THR A 877 13.36 -7.13 -37.93
CA THR A 877 13.00 -8.46 -37.42
C THR A 877 11.59 -8.89 -37.85
N PHE A 878 10.73 -7.95 -38.26
CA PHE A 878 9.33 -8.18 -38.61
C PHE A 878 8.56 -8.96 -37.52
N PRO A 879 8.59 -8.51 -36.26
CA PRO A 879 8.03 -9.27 -35.15
C PRO A 879 6.52 -9.44 -35.35
N MET A 880 6.02 -10.66 -35.09
CA MET A 880 4.64 -11.05 -35.39
C MET A 880 4.23 -10.83 -36.87
N TRP A 881 5.19 -10.87 -37.80
CA TRP A 881 5.01 -10.58 -39.24
C TRP A 881 4.50 -9.16 -39.55
N ASN A 882 4.72 -8.20 -38.65
CA ASN A 882 4.28 -6.83 -38.80
C ASN A 882 5.12 -6.07 -39.86
N ARG A 883 4.46 -5.40 -40.82
CA ARG A 883 5.11 -4.61 -41.89
C ARG A 883 5.43 -3.14 -41.54
N SER A 884 5.20 -2.70 -40.30
CA SER A 884 5.32 -1.27 -39.92
C SER A 884 6.61 -0.62 -40.44
N GLY A 885 6.49 0.49 -41.17
CA GLY A 885 7.63 1.17 -41.80
C GLY A 885 8.13 0.54 -43.11
N TRP A 886 7.39 -0.38 -43.74
CA TRP A 886 7.68 -0.94 -45.06
C TRP A 886 6.42 -1.00 -45.96
N SER A 887 6.57 -0.63 -47.23
CA SER A 887 5.52 -0.69 -48.25
C SER A 887 6.04 -0.97 -49.66
N TRP A 888 5.12 -1.22 -50.60
CA TRP A 888 5.39 -1.05 -52.02
C TRP A 888 5.40 0.45 -52.36
N TRP A 889 6.38 0.91 -53.13
CA TRP A 889 6.52 2.30 -53.54
C TRP A 889 5.86 2.51 -54.91
N GLY A 890 4.94 3.48 -55.00
CA GLY A 890 4.00 3.63 -56.12
C GLY A 890 2.72 2.83 -55.91
N ASN A 891 1.56 3.42 -56.25
CA ASN A 891 0.20 2.86 -56.12
C ASN A 891 -0.01 1.90 -54.94
N ALA A 892 0.19 2.42 -53.73
CA ALA A 892 0.03 1.69 -52.47
C ALA A 892 -1.44 1.26 -52.24
N GLY A 893 -1.79 0.09 -52.76
CA GLY A 893 -3.12 -0.52 -52.73
C GLY A 893 -3.35 -1.55 -53.85
N ASP A 894 -2.59 -1.44 -54.96
CA ASP A 894 -2.78 -2.28 -56.14
C ASP A 894 -1.70 -3.33 -56.42
N TRP A 895 -0.66 -3.45 -55.58
CA TRP A 895 0.34 -4.53 -55.72
C TRP A 895 0.57 -5.38 -54.46
N PHE A 896 0.21 -4.88 -53.27
CA PHE A 896 0.27 -5.62 -52.01
C PHE A 896 -0.97 -6.50 -51.85
N LYS A 897 -0.79 -7.79 -51.48
CA LYS A 897 -1.93 -8.68 -51.23
C LYS A 897 -1.96 -9.37 -49.86
N GLU A 898 -0.80 -9.67 -49.27
CA GLU A 898 -0.75 -10.46 -48.02
C GLU A 898 0.31 -9.95 -47.03
N LEU A 899 0.00 -10.11 -45.74
CA LEU A 899 0.90 -9.85 -44.60
C LEU A 899 1.46 -11.18 -44.10
N GLY A 900 2.77 -11.26 -43.90
CA GLY A 900 3.43 -12.46 -43.40
C GLY A 900 3.78 -13.45 -44.50
N ASN A 901 3.12 -14.62 -44.50
CA ASN A 901 3.44 -15.71 -45.40
C ASN A 901 2.52 -15.71 -46.64
N PRO A 902 3.00 -15.28 -47.82
CA PRO A 902 2.19 -14.94 -49.00
C PRO A 902 1.64 -16.14 -49.78
N THR A 903 1.76 -17.35 -49.23
CA THR A 903 1.19 -18.60 -49.79
C THR A 903 0.15 -19.23 -48.86
N GLY A 904 0.01 -18.75 -47.62
CA GLY A 904 -0.75 -19.40 -46.55
C GLY A 904 -0.17 -20.74 -46.05
N LEU A 905 0.91 -21.27 -46.65
CA LEU A 905 1.46 -22.60 -46.36
C LEU A 905 2.82 -22.51 -45.67
N ASN A 906 2.96 -23.13 -44.48
CA ASN A 906 4.14 -22.97 -43.61
C ASN A 906 5.46 -23.45 -44.22
N ASP A 907 5.42 -24.26 -45.29
CA ASP A 907 6.57 -24.92 -45.94
C ASP A 907 7.62 -23.96 -46.53
N TRP A 908 7.29 -22.65 -46.57
CA TRP A 908 8.10 -21.57 -47.14
C TRP A 908 8.61 -20.58 -46.07
N ASN A 909 8.35 -20.82 -44.78
CA ASN A 909 8.82 -19.96 -43.68
C ASN A 909 10.10 -20.51 -43.03
N GLN A 910 11.01 -19.65 -42.59
CA GLN A 910 12.24 -20.08 -41.91
C GLN A 910 11.96 -20.41 -40.43
N PRO A 911 12.49 -21.51 -39.85
CA PRO A 911 12.12 -21.95 -38.50
C PRO A 911 12.53 -20.96 -37.42
N GLY A 912 11.61 -20.63 -36.52
CA GLY A 912 11.86 -19.70 -35.40
C GLY A 912 12.14 -18.24 -35.81
N ILE A 913 12.05 -17.88 -37.10
CA ILE A 913 12.48 -16.58 -37.61
C ILE A 913 11.35 -15.93 -38.41
N THR A 914 10.89 -14.77 -37.92
CA THR A 914 9.97 -13.90 -38.66
C THR A 914 10.68 -13.14 -39.78
N GLY A 915 9.93 -12.89 -40.86
CA GLY A 915 10.33 -12.12 -42.02
C GLY A 915 9.19 -11.28 -42.56
N ILE A 916 9.31 -10.84 -43.81
CA ILE A 916 8.17 -10.31 -44.57
C ILE A 916 8.13 -10.97 -45.94
N GLY A 917 6.97 -11.49 -46.32
CA GLY A 917 6.70 -11.95 -47.68
C GLY A 917 5.53 -11.19 -48.30
N SER A 918 5.52 -11.14 -49.63
CA SER A 918 4.40 -10.58 -50.40
C SER A 918 4.29 -11.31 -51.73
N VAL A 919 3.05 -11.61 -52.12
CA VAL A 919 2.67 -11.95 -53.49
C VAL A 919 2.24 -10.69 -54.21
N ALA A 920 2.57 -10.57 -55.50
CA ALA A 920 2.05 -9.52 -56.34
C ALA A 920 0.53 -9.66 -56.57
N LYS A 921 -0.22 -8.56 -56.54
CA LYS A 921 -1.65 -8.53 -56.91
C LYS A 921 -1.81 -8.70 -58.44
N GLY A 922 -1.69 -9.94 -58.90
CA GLY A 922 -1.75 -10.29 -60.32
C GLY A 922 -0.39 -10.27 -61.03
N ASN A 923 -0.42 -10.61 -62.31
CA ASN A 923 0.77 -10.87 -63.13
C ASN A 923 1.67 -9.64 -63.26
N THR A 924 2.95 -9.88 -63.51
CA THR A 924 3.96 -8.84 -63.79
C THR A 924 4.42 -9.02 -65.23
N ALA A 925 4.40 -7.95 -66.03
CA ALA A 925 4.81 -8.03 -67.43
C ALA A 925 6.32 -8.28 -67.57
N VAL A 926 6.75 -8.88 -68.68
CA VAL A 926 8.18 -9.13 -68.94
C VAL A 926 8.91 -7.79 -69.08
N GLY A 927 9.80 -7.50 -68.12
CA GLY A 927 10.52 -6.22 -68.02
C GLY A 927 9.89 -5.19 -67.06
N GLU A 928 8.71 -5.46 -66.50
CA GLU A 928 8.13 -4.63 -65.44
C GLU A 928 8.88 -4.86 -64.12
N ILE A 929 9.28 -3.76 -63.46
CA ILE A 929 9.94 -3.76 -62.15
C ILE A 929 9.00 -3.11 -61.13
N ARG A 930 8.76 -3.80 -60.02
CA ARG A 930 8.03 -3.29 -58.86
C ARG A 930 9.01 -3.08 -57.69
N VAL A 931 8.74 -2.11 -56.83
CA VAL A 931 9.68 -1.66 -55.78
C VAL A 931 9.06 -1.83 -54.40
N PHE A 932 9.69 -2.62 -53.54
CA PHE A 932 9.31 -2.77 -52.12
C PHE A 932 10.43 -2.23 -51.23
N GLY A 933 10.14 -1.35 -50.27
CA GLY A 933 11.19 -0.71 -49.48
C GLY A 933 10.70 -0.06 -48.19
N ASN A 934 11.63 0.50 -47.43
CA ASN A 934 11.32 1.10 -46.14
C ASN A 934 10.76 2.53 -46.28
N ASP A 935 9.72 2.84 -45.52
CA ASP A 935 8.92 4.08 -45.65
C ASP A 935 9.61 5.31 -45.01
N GLN A 936 10.70 5.08 -44.27
CA GLN A 936 11.37 6.05 -43.41
C GLN A 936 12.74 6.47 -43.97
N ASP A 937 13.03 7.78 -43.91
CA ASP A 937 14.35 8.28 -44.27
C ASP A 937 15.38 7.97 -43.18
N ILE A 938 16.40 7.19 -43.51
CA ILE A 938 17.53 6.92 -42.62
C ILE A 938 18.57 8.02 -42.82
N ALA A 939 18.94 8.71 -41.73
CA ALA A 939 19.95 9.76 -41.75
C ALA A 939 21.34 9.18 -42.06
N ILE A 940 22.07 9.84 -42.96
CA ILE A 940 23.41 9.42 -43.38
C ILE A 940 24.33 10.61 -43.65
N GLU A 941 25.64 10.38 -43.56
CA GLU A 941 26.69 11.38 -43.81
C GLU A 941 27.29 11.21 -45.22
N PRO A 942 27.46 12.30 -46.01
CA PRO A 942 28.24 12.27 -47.25
C PRO A 942 29.64 11.72 -47.05
N GLY A 943 30.11 10.89 -47.98
CA GLY A 943 31.47 10.38 -47.95
C GLY A 943 31.77 9.34 -46.87
N LYS A 944 30.77 8.79 -46.17
CA LYS A 944 30.90 7.52 -45.44
C LYS A 944 30.54 6.34 -46.33
N THR A 945 31.08 5.17 -46.04
CA THR A 945 30.70 3.92 -46.72
C THR A 945 29.58 3.21 -45.95
N TYR A 946 28.57 2.75 -46.67
CA TYR A 946 27.40 2.05 -46.12
C TYR A 946 27.22 0.69 -46.79
N CYS A 947 26.76 -0.28 -45.99
CA CYS A 947 26.32 -1.58 -46.48
C CYS A 947 24.82 -1.75 -46.25
N ILE A 948 24.08 -2.08 -47.31
CA ILE A 948 22.75 -2.71 -47.20
C ILE A 948 22.82 -4.19 -47.53
N SER A 949 21.99 -5.02 -46.92
CA SER A 949 21.85 -6.45 -47.21
C SER A 949 20.51 -7.02 -46.73
N ALA A 950 20.10 -8.19 -47.21
CA ALA A 950 19.00 -8.97 -46.65
C ALA A 950 19.13 -10.44 -47.06
N TYR A 951 18.48 -11.38 -46.37
CA TYR A 951 18.34 -12.77 -46.84
C TYR A 951 17.06 -12.88 -47.69
N MET A 952 17.13 -13.51 -48.86
CA MET A 952 16.04 -13.49 -49.85
C MET A 952 15.62 -14.87 -50.34
N GLN A 953 14.31 -15.09 -50.41
CA GLN A 953 13.69 -16.31 -50.94
C GLN A 953 12.74 -15.90 -52.07
N LEU A 954 12.94 -16.45 -53.28
CA LEU A 954 12.41 -15.91 -54.52
C LEU A 954 11.76 -17.00 -55.37
N HIS A 955 10.48 -16.82 -55.72
CA HIS A 955 9.71 -17.74 -56.54
C HIS A 955 8.93 -16.97 -57.61
N ARG A 956 9.12 -17.33 -58.89
CA ARG A 956 8.62 -16.66 -60.11
C ARG A 956 9.09 -15.22 -60.30
N CYS A 957 10.05 -14.77 -59.49
CA CYS A 957 10.73 -13.49 -59.65
C CYS A 957 12.26 -13.58 -59.53
N ASP A 958 12.91 -12.62 -60.17
CA ASP A 958 14.26 -12.19 -59.80
C ASP A 958 14.13 -10.98 -58.86
N ALA A 959 15.12 -10.77 -57.98
CA ALA A 959 15.17 -9.58 -57.13
C ALA A 959 16.57 -8.97 -57.00
N GLN A 960 16.63 -7.65 -56.76
CA GLN A 960 17.85 -6.87 -56.64
C GLN A 960 17.71 -5.87 -55.48
N ILE A 961 18.64 -5.88 -54.53
CA ILE A 961 18.64 -4.91 -53.42
C ILE A 961 19.17 -3.55 -53.90
N ALA A 962 18.57 -2.44 -53.43
CA ALA A 962 18.87 -1.09 -53.87
C ALA A 962 18.89 -0.07 -52.71
N LEU A 963 19.76 0.92 -52.82
CA LEU A 963 19.93 2.05 -51.91
C LEU A 963 19.59 3.35 -52.66
N PHE A 964 18.54 4.03 -52.22
CA PHE A 964 18.12 5.32 -52.73
C PHE A 964 18.67 6.42 -51.83
N TYR A 965 19.21 7.48 -52.43
CA TYR A 965 19.77 8.63 -51.71
C TYR A 965 18.88 9.86 -51.89
N TYR A 966 18.86 10.73 -50.88
CA TYR A 966 18.13 12.00 -50.91
C TYR A 966 19.00 13.12 -50.32
N ASP A 967 18.85 14.34 -50.84
CA ASP A 967 19.52 15.53 -50.34
C ASP A 967 18.89 16.08 -49.03
N ALA A 968 19.29 17.28 -48.62
CA ALA A 968 18.75 17.94 -47.41
C ALA A 968 17.30 18.47 -47.57
N ALA A 969 16.83 18.65 -48.81
CA ALA A 969 15.49 19.13 -49.14
C ALA A 969 14.51 17.99 -49.49
N GLY A 970 14.99 16.76 -49.62
CA GLY A 970 14.21 15.58 -49.98
C GLY A 970 14.22 15.23 -51.47
N ASN A 971 15.05 15.90 -52.29
CA ASN A 971 15.19 15.55 -53.71
C ASN A 971 15.97 14.23 -53.84
N PRO A 972 15.57 13.33 -54.76
CA PRO A 972 16.31 12.08 -55.00
C PRO A 972 17.65 12.35 -55.67
N LEU A 973 18.67 11.60 -55.24
CA LEU A 973 20.03 11.58 -55.79
C LEU A 973 20.31 10.20 -56.42
N PRO A 974 21.31 10.06 -57.32
CA PRO A 974 21.63 8.79 -57.97
C PRO A 974 21.91 7.66 -56.96
N GLY A 975 21.02 6.67 -56.93
CA GLY A 975 21.11 5.50 -56.06
C GLY A 975 22.12 4.44 -56.53
N ALA A 976 22.28 3.39 -55.73
CA ALA A 976 23.11 2.22 -56.06
C ALA A 976 22.29 0.93 -55.90
N ALA A 977 22.53 -0.07 -56.74
CA ALA A 977 21.83 -1.36 -56.68
C ALA A 977 22.80 -2.53 -56.92
N GLY A 978 22.51 -3.68 -56.34
CA GLY A 978 23.37 -4.87 -56.37
C GLY A 978 23.25 -5.67 -57.67
N THR A 979 23.66 -6.93 -57.63
CA THR A 979 23.36 -7.87 -58.73
C THR A 979 21.90 -8.35 -58.62
N TRP A 980 21.25 -8.61 -59.76
CA TRP A 980 20.00 -9.36 -59.77
C TRP A 980 20.25 -10.81 -59.34
N ILE A 981 19.50 -11.27 -58.36
CA ILE A 981 19.46 -12.67 -57.93
C ILE A 981 18.29 -13.34 -58.64
N PRO A 982 18.51 -14.45 -59.35
CA PRO A 982 17.44 -15.18 -60.01
C PRO A 982 16.52 -15.87 -58.99
N GLN A 983 15.33 -16.29 -59.45
CA GLN A 983 14.48 -17.25 -58.73
C GLN A 983 15.33 -18.39 -58.15
N ASN A 984 15.23 -18.63 -56.83
CA ASN A 984 15.98 -19.68 -56.13
C ASN A 984 15.10 -20.89 -55.77
N GLY A 985 14.00 -21.07 -56.51
CA GLY A 985 12.98 -22.10 -56.27
C GLY A 985 12.15 -21.89 -55.00
N GLY A 986 12.57 -20.99 -54.12
CA GLY A 986 12.15 -20.90 -52.72
C GLY A 986 12.54 -22.16 -51.94
N ASN A 987 13.78 -22.19 -51.44
CA ASN A 987 14.27 -23.29 -50.59
C ASN A 987 13.30 -23.58 -49.43
N SER A 988 13.11 -24.87 -49.16
CA SER A 988 12.14 -25.35 -48.17
C SER A 988 12.47 -24.91 -46.74
N ALA A 989 11.43 -24.80 -45.91
CA ALA A 989 11.48 -24.41 -44.50
C ALA A 989 12.47 -25.19 -43.61
N ALA A 990 13.12 -26.27 -44.07
CA ALA A 990 13.99 -27.09 -43.25
C ALA A 990 15.45 -26.59 -43.14
N SER A 991 15.88 -25.64 -43.98
CA SER A 991 17.32 -25.40 -44.22
C SER A 991 17.93 -24.14 -43.56
N GLY A 992 17.12 -23.26 -42.96
CA GLY A 992 17.60 -22.09 -42.19
C GLY A 992 18.19 -20.95 -43.05
N LEU A 993 18.43 -19.78 -42.42
CA LEU A 993 18.87 -18.56 -43.14
C LEU A 993 20.16 -18.73 -43.95
N THR A 994 21.08 -19.60 -43.53
CA THR A 994 22.34 -19.86 -44.25
C THR A 994 22.13 -20.56 -45.61
N SER A 995 20.95 -21.13 -45.85
CA SER A 995 20.54 -21.69 -47.15
C SER A 995 19.93 -20.67 -48.12
N LEU A 996 19.71 -19.42 -47.68
CA LEU A 996 19.18 -18.34 -48.51
C LEU A 996 20.31 -17.42 -49.00
N PRO A 997 20.29 -16.97 -50.27
CA PRO A 997 21.23 -15.97 -50.74
C PRO A 997 21.03 -14.66 -49.96
N ARG A 998 22.14 -14.05 -49.55
CA ARG A 998 22.18 -12.75 -48.86
C ARG A 998 22.77 -11.67 -49.79
N PRO A 999 21.98 -11.06 -50.71
CA PRO A 999 22.43 -9.89 -51.47
C PRO A 999 22.94 -8.79 -50.56
N PHE A 1000 23.94 -8.05 -51.03
CA PHE A 1000 24.40 -6.83 -50.40
C PHE A 1000 24.90 -5.80 -51.42
N VAL A 1001 24.92 -4.54 -51.00
CA VAL A 1001 25.56 -3.42 -51.71
C VAL A 1001 26.39 -2.66 -50.69
N ILE A 1002 27.69 -2.54 -50.96
CA ILE A 1002 28.61 -1.65 -50.23
C ILE A 1002 28.94 -0.49 -51.16
N VAL A 1003 28.67 0.74 -50.70
CA VAL A 1003 28.82 1.94 -51.53
C VAL A 1003 29.12 3.16 -50.66
N LYS A 1004 29.89 4.11 -51.21
CA LYS A 1004 30.20 5.38 -50.55
C LYS A 1004 29.11 6.41 -50.83
N ALA A 1005 28.59 7.05 -49.79
CA ALA A 1005 27.48 8.00 -49.89
C ALA A 1005 27.89 9.24 -50.71
N PRO A 1006 27.10 9.66 -51.72
CA PRO A 1006 27.49 10.72 -52.65
C PRO A 1006 27.52 12.10 -51.99
N PRO A 1007 28.30 13.06 -52.52
CA PRO A 1007 28.27 14.45 -52.05
C PRO A 1007 26.85 15.02 -52.02
N GLY A 1008 26.50 15.74 -50.95
CA GLY A 1008 25.21 16.41 -50.81
C GLY A 1008 24.07 15.59 -50.19
N CYS A 1009 24.15 14.26 -50.13
CA CYS A 1009 23.11 13.45 -49.49
C CYS A 1009 22.95 13.77 -47.99
N ARG A 1010 21.77 13.53 -47.42
CA ARG A 1010 21.54 13.53 -45.96
C ARG A 1010 20.67 12.37 -45.49
N ARG A 1011 19.96 11.73 -46.41
CA ARG A 1011 18.96 10.69 -46.14
C ARG A 1011 19.09 9.57 -47.16
N ALA A 1012 18.69 8.38 -46.78
CA ALA A 1012 18.64 7.22 -47.67
C ALA A 1012 17.54 6.24 -47.29
N ARG A 1013 17.17 5.38 -48.25
CA ARG A 1013 16.19 4.30 -48.07
C ARG A 1013 16.67 3.02 -48.74
N MET A 1014 16.43 1.89 -48.07
CA MET A 1014 16.66 0.57 -48.63
C MET A 1014 15.38 0.07 -49.33
N ALA A 1015 15.55 -0.50 -50.52
CA ALA A 1015 14.50 -1.16 -51.27
C ALA A 1015 14.99 -2.45 -51.93
N VAL A 1016 14.02 -3.16 -52.50
CA VAL A 1016 14.16 -4.37 -53.30
C VAL A 1016 13.40 -4.12 -54.59
N TYR A 1017 14.10 -4.18 -55.72
CA TYR A 1017 13.50 -4.30 -57.04
C TYR A 1017 13.11 -5.74 -57.29
N ILE A 1018 11.90 -5.96 -57.82
CA ILE A 1018 11.32 -7.28 -58.07
C ILE A 1018 10.75 -7.28 -59.49
N ARG A 1019 11.05 -8.32 -60.27
CA ARG A 1019 10.55 -8.50 -61.64
C ARG A 1019 10.16 -9.97 -61.87
N ALA A 1020 9.32 -10.26 -62.86
CA ALA A 1020 9.09 -11.65 -63.28
C ALA A 1020 10.40 -12.32 -63.74
N ALA A 1021 10.65 -13.55 -63.31
CA ALA A 1021 11.83 -14.31 -63.73
C ALA A 1021 11.73 -14.71 -65.22
N ALA A 1022 12.86 -14.83 -65.90
CA ALA A 1022 12.88 -15.18 -67.32
C ALA A 1022 12.30 -16.59 -67.57
N GLY A 1023 11.14 -16.66 -68.22
CA GLY A 1023 10.41 -17.91 -68.45
C GLY A 1023 9.47 -18.35 -67.31
N ALA A 1024 9.21 -17.50 -66.32
CA ALA A 1024 8.15 -17.74 -65.33
C ALA A 1024 6.77 -17.85 -66.00
N ASP A 1025 5.87 -18.64 -65.41
CA ASP A 1025 4.47 -18.71 -65.84
C ASP A 1025 3.73 -17.39 -65.62
N THR A 1026 2.58 -17.23 -66.29
CA THR A 1026 1.72 -16.05 -66.19
C THR A 1026 0.88 -16.04 -64.90
N SER A 1027 1.57 -16.11 -63.75
CA SER A 1027 1.02 -15.91 -62.41
C SER A 1027 1.70 -14.73 -61.70
N ALA A 1028 1.28 -14.46 -60.48
CA ALA A 1028 1.94 -13.50 -59.60
C ALA A 1028 3.32 -14.01 -59.11
N PRO A 1029 4.38 -13.17 -59.12
CA PRO A 1029 5.61 -13.44 -58.38
C PRO A 1029 5.44 -13.38 -56.86
N TYR A 1030 6.27 -14.16 -56.15
CA TYR A 1030 6.34 -14.26 -54.69
C TYR A 1030 7.77 -14.00 -54.22
N PHE A 1031 7.95 -13.13 -53.23
CA PHE A 1031 9.22 -12.97 -52.53
C PHE A 1031 9.02 -13.01 -51.01
N TRP A 1032 10.07 -13.44 -50.31
CA TRP A 1032 10.27 -13.22 -48.88
C TRP A 1032 11.62 -12.54 -48.67
N MET A 1033 11.65 -11.65 -47.68
CA MET A 1033 12.84 -10.99 -47.18
C MET A 1033 12.94 -11.23 -45.67
N PHE A 1034 14.06 -11.79 -45.24
CA PHE A 1034 14.36 -12.05 -43.83
C PHE A 1034 15.59 -11.25 -43.41
N ARG A 1035 15.58 -10.74 -42.18
CA ARG A 1035 16.71 -10.05 -41.54
C ARG A 1035 17.44 -9.05 -42.48
N PRO A 1036 16.73 -8.04 -43.03
CA PRO A 1036 17.38 -6.93 -43.74
C PRO A 1036 18.27 -6.11 -42.80
N MET A 1037 19.26 -5.44 -43.37
CA MET A 1037 20.23 -4.62 -42.65
C MET A 1037 20.67 -3.43 -43.49
N PHE A 1038 20.77 -2.27 -42.86
CA PHE A 1038 21.45 -1.07 -43.37
C PHE A 1038 22.41 -0.62 -42.27
N SER A 1039 23.69 -0.48 -42.56
CA SER A 1039 24.72 -0.12 -41.56
C SER A 1039 25.84 0.70 -42.17
N GLN A 1040 26.51 1.51 -41.36
CA GLN A 1040 27.79 2.12 -41.74
C GLN A 1040 28.92 1.11 -41.60
N VAL A 1041 29.78 1.02 -42.60
CA VAL A 1041 30.98 0.17 -42.60
C VAL A 1041 32.22 1.03 -42.85
N LEU A 1042 33.41 0.48 -42.59
CA LEU A 1042 34.64 1.20 -42.88
C LEU A 1042 34.92 1.20 -44.40
N ASP A 1043 35.63 2.23 -44.86
CA ASP A 1043 36.08 2.34 -46.25
C ASP A 1043 36.94 1.12 -46.62
N GLY A 1044 36.60 0.47 -47.73
CA GLY A 1044 37.27 -0.74 -48.21
C GLY A 1044 36.70 -2.06 -47.68
N ALA A 1045 35.54 -2.06 -46.99
CA ALA A 1045 34.79 -3.29 -46.71
C ALA A 1045 34.35 -3.99 -48.01
N THR A 1046 34.51 -5.32 -48.07
CA THR A 1046 34.20 -6.16 -49.25
C THR A 1046 33.09 -7.18 -49.01
N THR A 1047 32.66 -7.36 -47.76
CA THR A 1047 31.64 -8.33 -47.33
C THR A 1047 30.59 -7.67 -46.44
N ALA A 1048 29.36 -8.17 -46.46
CA ALA A 1048 28.31 -7.67 -45.60
C ALA A 1048 28.59 -7.97 -44.11
N PRO A 1049 28.35 -7.03 -43.18
CA PRO A 1049 28.53 -7.24 -41.74
C PRO A 1049 27.62 -8.35 -41.19
N ALA A 1050 27.98 -8.90 -40.03
CA ALA A 1050 27.10 -9.78 -39.27
C ALA A 1050 25.76 -9.07 -38.98
N TRP A 1051 24.63 -9.77 -39.19
CA TRP A 1051 23.31 -9.16 -39.02
C TRP A 1051 23.05 -8.79 -37.54
N THR A 1052 22.45 -7.61 -37.33
CA THR A 1052 22.01 -7.12 -36.01
C THR A 1052 20.60 -6.54 -36.08
N ALA A 1053 19.88 -6.53 -34.96
CA ALA A 1053 18.55 -5.94 -34.86
C ALA A 1053 18.58 -4.41 -34.99
N GLY A 1054 17.47 -3.84 -35.51
CA GLY A 1054 17.34 -2.41 -35.79
C GLY A 1054 17.33 -1.53 -34.53
N GLY A 1055 17.69 -0.25 -34.69
CA GLY A 1055 17.77 0.73 -33.59
C GLY A 1055 16.46 1.06 -32.84
N GLN A 1056 15.32 0.48 -33.22
CA GLN A 1056 14.04 0.50 -32.47
C GLN A 1056 13.67 -0.87 -31.88
N GLU A 1057 14.34 -1.94 -32.31
CA GLU A 1057 14.05 -3.34 -31.97
C GLU A 1057 15.07 -3.93 -31.00
N ALA A 1058 16.25 -3.31 -30.90
CA ALA A 1058 17.24 -3.58 -29.86
C ALA A 1058 16.74 -3.22 -28.45
N SER A 1059 15.64 -2.45 -28.34
CA SER A 1059 14.86 -2.35 -27.11
C SER A 1059 14.13 -3.68 -26.89
N ALA A 1060 14.56 -4.46 -25.90
CA ALA A 1060 13.98 -5.77 -25.56
C ALA A 1060 12.57 -5.63 -24.97
N GLN A 1061 11.59 -5.31 -25.80
CA GLN A 1061 10.18 -5.20 -25.39
C GLN A 1061 9.62 -6.60 -25.13
N TRP A 1062 9.53 -6.96 -23.85
CA TRP A 1062 8.98 -8.23 -23.40
C TRP A 1062 7.47 -8.27 -23.63
N GLY A 1063 7.04 -9.05 -24.61
CA GLY A 1063 5.63 -9.26 -24.90
C GLY A 1063 5.04 -10.26 -23.91
N VAL A 1064 4.00 -9.86 -23.19
CA VAL A 1064 3.11 -10.82 -22.50
C VAL A 1064 2.31 -11.53 -23.60
N ASN A 1065 2.64 -12.79 -23.86
CA ASN A 1065 1.95 -13.56 -24.90
C ASN A 1065 0.54 -13.91 -24.39
N VAL A 1066 -0.49 -13.36 -25.04
CA VAL A 1066 -1.90 -13.62 -24.70
C VAL A 1066 -2.49 -14.56 -25.74
N ARG A 1067 -2.92 -15.75 -25.29
CA ARG A 1067 -3.57 -16.75 -26.12
C ARG A 1067 -4.97 -16.31 -26.54
N ALA A 1068 -5.54 -16.98 -27.56
CA ALA A 1068 -6.85 -16.66 -28.12
C ALA A 1068 -8.02 -16.74 -27.10
N ASP A 1069 -7.84 -17.42 -25.97
CA ASP A 1069 -8.78 -17.46 -24.85
C ASP A 1069 -8.64 -16.29 -23.86
N LYS A 1070 -7.86 -15.26 -24.24
CA LYS A 1070 -7.49 -14.07 -23.45
C LYS A 1070 -6.63 -14.35 -22.21
N LYS A 1071 -6.04 -15.55 -22.06
CA LYS A 1071 -5.12 -15.86 -20.95
C LYS A 1071 -3.66 -15.71 -21.36
N ILE A 1072 -2.84 -15.26 -20.42
CA ILE A 1072 -1.37 -15.25 -20.56
C ILE A 1072 -0.87 -16.69 -20.81
N GLY A 1073 0.07 -16.83 -21.74
CA GLY A 1073 0.75 -18.07 -22.10
C GLY A 1073 2.26 -18.07 -21.83
N GLY A 1074 2.85 -16.91 -21.51
CA GLY A 1074 4.26 -16.75 -21.16
C GLY A 1074 4.76 -15.33 -21.40
N VAL A 1075 6.03 -15.07 -21.07
CA VAL A 1075 6.77 -13.86 -21.46
C VAL A 1075 7.68 -14.22 -22.63
N GLN A 1076 7.55 -13.52 -23.75
CA GLN A 1076 8.24 -13.86 -25.00
C GLN A 1076 9.09 -12.68 -25.50
N LEU A 1077 10.34 -12.95 -25.85
CA LEU A 1077 11.25 -11.97 -26.43
C LEU A 1077 10.89 -11.76 -27.91
N SER A 1078 10.25 -10.64 -28.24
CA SER A 1078 9.62 -10.43 -29.56
C SER A 1078 10.59 -10.45 -30.75
N ALA A 1079 11.90 -10.29 -30.55
CA ALA A 1079 12.92 -10.32 -31.60
C ALA A 1079 13.41 -11.74 -31.97
N THR A 1080 13.37 -12.68 -31.03
CA THR A 1080 13.87 -14.08 -31.21
C THR A 1080 12.77 -15.13 -31.14
N GLY A 1081 11.60 -14.80 -30.58
CA GLY A 1081 10.51 -15.75 -30.36
C GLY A 1081 10.72 -16.66 -29.15
N GLU A 1082 11.84 -16.54 -28.44
CA GLU A 1082 12.16 -17.34 -27.25
C GLU A 1082 11.23 -16.98 -26.09
N ILE A 1083 10.80 -18.01 -25.35
CA ILE A 1083 9.92 -17.87 -24.18
C ILE A 1083 10.78 -18.07 -22.94
N SER A 1084 10.81 -17.08 -22.06
CA SER A 1084 11.48 -17.21 -20.76
C SER A 1084 10.57 -17.93 -19.76
N ALA A 1085 11.15 -18.73 -18.87
CA ALA A 1085 10.42 -19.31 -17.76
C ALA A 1085 9.86 -18.19 -16.85
N PHE A 1086 8.63 -18.37 -16.38
CA PHE A 1086 7.98 -17.49 -15.40
C PHE A 1086 7.83 -18.26 -14.09
N ASP A 1087 8.97 -18.57 -13.48
CA ASP A 1087 9.03 -19.35 -12.25
C ASP A 1087 8.61 -18.49 -11.05
N VAL A 1088 7.69 -19.03 -10.24
CA VAL A 1088 7.18 -18.37 -9.02
C VAL A 1088 7.14 -19.42 -7.90
N LEU A 1089 8.00 -19.23 -6.89
CA LEU A 1089 8.15 -20.15 -5.76
C LEU A 1089 7.33 -19.63 -4.55
N ALA A 1090 6.33 -20.39 -4.11
CA ALA A 1090 5.52 -20.07 -2.93
C ALA A 1090 4.75 -21.31 -2.40
N ASP A 1091 4.61 -21.44 -1.08
CA ASP A 1091 3.93 -22.58 -0.43
C ASP A 1091 2.43 -22.69 -0.74
N MET A 1092 1.77 -21.58 -1.10
CA MET A 1092 0.48 -21.64 -1.78
C MET A 1092 0.35 -20.53 -2.83
N PHE A 1093 0.42 -20.97 -4.09
CA PHE A 1093 -0.12 -20.36 -5.32
C PHE A 1093 -1.80 -20.32 -5.39
N ARG A 1094 -3.41 -18.82 -6.22
CA ARG A 1094 -4.78 -18.68 -6.93
C ARG A 1094 -4.87 -17.40 -7.79
N VAL A 1095 -5.84 -17.37 -8.69
CA VAL A 1095 -5.97 -16.42 -9.82
C VAL A 1095 -7.42 -15.93 -10.01
N SER A 1096 -7.61 -14.63 -10.23
CA SER A 1096 -8.93 -13.95 -10.34
C SER A 1096 -9.62 -14.06 -11.71
N SER A 1097 -10.96 -14.06 -11.69
CA SER A 1097 -11.83 -14.01 -12.89
C SER A 1097 -12.32 -12.57 -13.19
N PRO A 1098 -12.66 -12.19 -14.46
CA PRO A 1098 -12.85 -10.78 -14.84
C PRO A 1098 -14.21 -10.13 -14.47
N SER A 1099 -15.11 -10.82 -13.77
CA SER A 1099 -16.44 -10.29 -13.41
C SER A 1099 -16.88 -10.76 -12.03
N ALA A 1100 -17.79 -10.01 -11.39
CA ALA A 1100 -18.07 -10.11 -9.96
C ALA A 1100 -18.64 -11.48 -9.54
N GLY A 1101 -18.02 -12.07 -8.51
CA GLY A 1101 -18.38 -13.35 -7.91
C GLY A 1101 -17.26 -13.87 -7.00
N MET A 1102 -17.45 -15.06 -6.42
CA MET A 1102 -16.44 -15.72 -5.60
C MET A 1102 -15.14 -15.88 -6.39
N ARG A 1103 -14.02 -15.37 -5.86
CA ARG A 1103 -12.71 -15.46 -6.50
C ARG A 1103 -11.61 -15.71 -5.48
N THR A 1104 -10.41 -16.03 -5.96
CA THR A 1104 -9.20 -15.98 -5.14
C THR A 1104 -8.06 -15.49 -6.02
N GLU A 1105 -7.16 -14.67 -5.49
CA GLU A 1105 -6.07 -14.06 -6.29
C GLU A 1105 -4.76 -14.01 -5.50
N PHE A 1106 -3.63 -13.77 -6.18
CA PHE A 1106 -2.38 -13.35 -5.55
C PHE A 1106 -2.23 -11.85 -5.74
N SER A 1107 -2.33 -11.07 -4.65
CA SER A 1107 -2.10 -9.63 -4.66
C SER A 1107 -1.40 -9.20 -3.37
N ASP A 1108 -0.50 -8.23 -3.49
CA ASP A 1108 0.40 -7.71 -2.46
C ASP A 1108 1.01 -8.80 -1.54
N GLY A 1109 1.51 -9.89 -2.16
CA GLY A 1109 2.22 -10.97 -1.45
C GLY A 1109 1.37 -12.04 -0.77
N HIS A 1110 0.04 -12.09 -0.94
CA HIS A 1110 -0.81 -13.10 -0.27
C HIS A 1110 -1.87 -13.73 -1.19
N TRP A 1111 -2.16 -15.03 -1.03
CA TRP A 1111 -3.32 -15.68 -1.67
C TRP A 1111 -4.60 -15.30 -0.92
N ARG A 1112 -5.49 -14.57 -1.58
CA ARG A 1112 -6.63 -13.82 -1.02
C ARG A 1112 -7.96 -14.33 -1.58
N VAL A 1113 -8.82 -14.92 -0.73
CA VAL A 1113 -10.14 -15.49 -1.08
C VAL A 1113 -11.26 -14.47 -0.84
N TYR A 1114 -12.19 -14.32 -1.78
CA TYR A 1114 -13.34 -13.41 -1.70
C TYR A 1114 -14.67 -14.16 -1.91
N ASP A 1115 -15.75 -13.69 -1.27
CA ASP A 1115 -17.09 -14.26 -1.39
C ASP A 1115 -17.88 -13.80 -2.63
N GLN A 1116 -19.13 -14.27 -2.75
CA GLN A 1116 -20.03 -13.97 -3.87
C GLN A 1116 -20.36 -12.47 -4.03
N ASN A 1117 -20.22 -11.68 -2.96
CA ASN A 1117 -20.44 -10.24 -2.95
C ASN A 1117 -19.11 -9.47 -3.14
N GLY A 1118 -18.01 -10.17 -3.46
CA GLY A 1118 -16.69 -9.59 -3.64
C GLY A 1118 -15.97 -9.19 -2.35
N ARG A 1119 -16.47 -9.57 -1.16
CA ARG A 1119 -15.82 -9.26 0.12
C ARG A 1119 -14.75 -10.30 0.46
N LEU A 1120 -13.58 -9.83 0.91
CA LEU A 1120 -12.47 -10.69 1.33
C LEU A 1120 -12.89 -11.56 2.52
N ARG A 1121 -12.53 -12.85 2.49
CA ARG A 1121 -12.84 -13.86 3.51
C ARG A 1121 -11.61 -14.55 4.10
N MET A 1122 -10.53 -14.72 3.33
CA MET A 1122 -9.25 -15.27 3.82
C MET A 1122 -8.06 -14.63 3.08
N ARG A 1123 -6.90 -14.56 3.74
CA ARG A 1123 -5.61 -14.08 3.22
C ARG A 1123 -4.52 -14.99 3.79
N TRP A 1124 -3.63 -15.54 2.96
CA TRP A 1124 -2.66 -16.56 3.36
C TRP A 1124 -1.29 -16.39 2.68
N GLY A 1125 -0.24 -16.86 3.35
CA GLY A 1125 1.17 -16.80 2.90
C GLY A 1125 1.96 -15.58 3.41
N VAL A 1126 3.27 -15.75 3.59
CA VAL A 1126 4.32 -14.72 3.73
C VAL A 1126 5.58 -15.27 3.01
N VAL A 1127 6.45 -14.37 2.55
CA VAL A 1127 7.59 -14.62 1.65
C VAL A 1127 8.76 -15.40 2.31
N PRO A 1128 9.50 -16.21 1.54
CA PRO A 1128 10.95 -16.39 1.70
C PRO A 1128 11.73 -15.30 0.95
#